data_AF-T0KCF5-F1
#
_entry.id   AF-T0KCF5-F1
#
_cell.length_a   1.000
_cell.length_b   1.000
_cell.length_c   1.000
_cell.angle_alpha   90.00
_cell.angle_beta   90.00
_cell.angle_gamma   90.00
#
_symmetry.space_group_name_H-M   'P 1'
#
loop_
_entity.id
_entity.type
_entity.pdbx_description
1 polymer ?
#
loop_
_entity_poly.entity_id
_entity_poly.type
_entity_poly.pdbx_seq_one_letter_code
_entity_poly.pdbx_strand_id
1 'polypeptide(L)'
;MDSDSKTSTGFSAVLSTKSFVPLLIDDSSSLGKKTARSKRRCADLGSKLWDKRAWKEAVIAAVQDLIDFNWVIGISWLLLLGWIAGLGVLMSVVIQQPQDITDSDNTACQPDGSFNIFMNEYDWWAASGFFQITMAWGTMTFANAKFADVAWDVVFGRGGQALLAWISWSIFSDYVTTSMEVSPVTYETFWTVFLDGSPTFWSTWYLMRDFSRSHGLRSRFAMIFMIVVAIFILSFPTLGSAMSGYQANSGAFVRGADGEMLKFSDFDMIAYIIHDGDRVNLTKDYPVTFARSNYDTEQLLGNTLGGYYPNSWYGWSFYGSSNCEEDQEYSNEERNKLWQERYPLNCRCSLHGSVSNYTKEHGFFGLQNNNSTFMNQTLSSPTLNISAFYLPERYNTVFGNNWTDPRTNTQPFSDRSKVTYTYNMGNDTYDLNYIRSNGTCQPVTEIDKINASARETYQWGFSYIQLFIMLLLLILWTLGMSAMWVKSHMTMRMRGRFDKPKGFKGVLELAAAIRKELQESNPDDLTHDQLSEEIKKRLRGGTIELEKAGSPAMYGVWGGLWGWIKNWRWWATTWCLLTAIGSLLITYKGGVFLWIMILSASMFFAMFIGRSPKSMAMLSLWGFVLGIIIWIAVMSALQQRGMFDMYY
;
A
#
# COMPACT_ATOMS: atom_id res chain seq x y z
N MET A 1 -16.62 -61.77 -79.52
CA MET A 1 -17.55 -60.64 -79.76
C MET A 1 -17.43 -59.70 -78.59
N ASP A 2 -17.43 -58.41 -78.89
CA ASP A 2 -16.99 -57.27 -78.09
C ASP A 2 -17.62 -57.05 -76.69
N SER A 3 -16.82 -56.29 -75.93
CA SER A 3 -17.12 -55.20 -75.00
C SER A 3 -17.77 -55.47 -73.63
N ASP A 4 -16.91 -55.23 -72.63
CA ASP A 4 -17.03 -54.26 -71.54
C ASP A 4 -17.89 -54.49 -70.28
N SER A 5 -17.13 -54.31 -69.19
CA SER A 5 -17.45 -53.73 -67.89
C SER A 5 -17.87 -54.65 -66.74
N LYS A 6 -17.22 -54.35 -65.60
CA LYS A 6 -17.42 -54.80 -64.22
C LYS A 6 -17.05 -56.24 -63.89
N THR A 7 -16.14 -56.39 -62.94
CA THR A 7 -16.42 -57.23 -61.76
C THR A 7 -15.47 -56.92 -60.61
N SER A 8 -16.05 -57.03 -59.42
CA SER A 8 -15.43 -56.81 -58.12
C SER A 8 -14.98 -58.13 -57.47
N THR A 9 -14.22 -57.96 -56.40
CA THR A 9 -14.12 -58.79 -55.18
C THR A 9 -13.45 -60.17 -55.23
N GLY A 10 -12.35 -60.29 -54.48
CA GLY A 10 -12.27 -61.27 -53.39
C GLY A 10 -10.99 -62.13 -53.27
N PHE A 11 -10.44 -62.15 -52.05
CA PHE A 11 -9.89 -63.32 -51.32
C PHE A 11 -8.36 -63.42 -51.02
N SER A 12 -8.06 -63.26 -49.71
CA SER A 12 -7.18 -63.97 -48.77
C SER A 12 -5.66 -64.19 -48.96
N ALA A 13 -4.92 -63.60 -48.01
CA ALA A 13 -3.73 -64.02 -47.23
C ALA A 13 -2.90 -65.26 -47.63
N VAL A 14 -1.55 -65.11 -47.65
CA VAL A 14 -0.55 -66.05 -47.09
C VAL A 14 0.78 -65.31 -46.77
N LEU A 15 1.36 -65.69 -45.62
CA LEU A 15 2.63 -65.35 -44.99
C LEU A 15 3.85 -65.96 -45.72
N SER A 16 5.01 -65.29 -45.78
CA SER A 16 6.30 -65.98 -46.01
C SER A 16 7.50 -65.25 -45.40
N THR A 17 8.13 -65.95 -44.46
CA THR A 17 9.34 -65.65 -43.69
C THR A 17 10.61 -66.14 -44.37
N LYS A 18 11.73 -65.41 -44.22
CA LYS A 18 13.15 -65.88 -44.23
C LYS A 18 14.05 -64.66 -43.91
N SER A 19 15.13 -64.67 -43.14
CA SER A 19 15.71 -65.49 -42.07
C SER A 19 16.87 -64.64 -41.47
N PHE A 20 17.19 -64.82 -40.18
CA PHE A 20 18.45 -64.33 -39.54
C PHE A 20 19.69 -65.04 -40.18
N VAL A 21 20.99 -64.67 -40.07
CA VAL A 21 21.88 -64.07 -39.02
C VAL A 21 23.19 -63.55 -39.75
N PRO A 22 24.32 -63.18 -39.10
CA PRO A 22 24.82 -61.83 -38.79
C PRO A 22 26.07 -61.38 -39.59
N LEU A 23 26.36 -60.07 -39.59
CA LEU A 23 27.71 -59.56 -39.82
C LEU A 23 27.96 -58.37 -38.90
N LEU A 24 28.76 -58.63 -37.86
CA LEU A 24 29.51 -57.60 -37.13
C LEU A 24 30.31 -56.79 -38.17
N ILE A 25 30.22 -55.46 -38.12
CA ILE A 25 31.33 -54.51 -38.26
C ILE A 25 30.79 -53.06 -38.19
N ASP A 26 31.40 -52.31 -37.26
CA ASP A 26 31.59 -50.85 -37.21
C ASP A 26 30.55 -49.93 -36.55
N ASP A 27 30.45 -50.02 -35.22
CA ASP A 27 29.72 -49.08 -34.37
C ASP A 27 30.44 -47.73 -34.12
N SER A 28 31.58 -47.48 -34.77
CA SER A 28 32.31 -46.20 -34.62
C SER A 28 31.74 -45.05 -35.48
N SER A 29 31.01 -45.38 -36.55
CA SER A 29 30.55 -44.36 -37.53
C SER A 29 29.22 -43.69 -37.15
N SER A 30 28.40 -44.33 -36.29
CA SER A 30 27.05 -43.84 -35.95
C SER A 30 27.07 -42.78 -34.84
N LEU A 31 27.96 -42.94 -33.85
CA LEU A 31 28.21 -41.94 -32.81
C LEU A 31 28.81 -40.66 -33.41
N GLY A 32 29.81 -40.78 -34.29
CA GLY A 32 30.42 -39.64 -34.97
C GLY A 32 29.42 -38.81 -35.78
N LYS A 33 28.45 -39.46 -36.44
CA LYS A 33 27.39 -38.79 -37.22
C LYS A 33 26.36 -38.08 -36.33
N LYS A 34 25.98 -38.64 -35.18
CA LYS A 34 25.06 -37.97 -34.23
C LYS A 34 25.72 -36.76 -33.56
N THR A 35 26.98 -36.89 -33.14
CA THR A 35 27.75 -35.79 -32.54
C THR A 35 28.05 -34.68 -33.55
N ALA A 36 28.33 -35.04 -34.81
CA ALA A 36 28.51 -34.06 -35.89
C ALA A 36 27.22 -33.33 -36.27
N ARG A 37 26.05 -34.00 -36.22
CA ARG A 37 24.75 -33.39 -36.48
C ARG A 37 24.31 -32.46 -35.35
N SER A 38 24.61 -32.83 -34.10
CA SER A 38 24.45 -31.96 -32.92
C SER A 38 25.38 -30.75 -32.99
N LYS A 39 26.68 -30.94 -33.25
CA LYS A 39 27.64 -29.84 -33.46
C LYS A 39 27.24 -28.93 -34.61
N ARG A 40 26.75 -29.47 -35.74
CA ARG A 40 26.22 -28.64 -36.84
C ARG A 40 24.99 -27.85 -36.44
N ARG A 41 24.07 -28.42 -35.64
CA ARG A 41 22.92 -27.67 -35.12
C ARG A 41 23.35 -26.57 -34.15
N CYS A 42 24.30 -26.82 -33.26
CA CYS A 42 24.83 -25.79 -32.36
C CYS A 42 25.65 -24.73 -33.11
N ALA A 43 26.39 -25.11 -34.16
CA ALA A 43 27.12 -24.19 -35.02
C ALA A 43 26.18 -23.36 -35.91
N ASP A 44 25.07 -23.95 -36.39
CA ASP A 44 24.01 -23.24 -37.13
C ASP A 44 23.17 -22.33 -36.21
N LEU A 45 22.96 -22.71 -34.95
CA LEU A 45 22.39 -21.83 -33.93
C LEU A 45 23.35 -20.67 -33.60
N GLY A 46 24.64 -20.97 -33.44
CA GLY A 46 25.69 -19.99 -33.16
C GLY A 46 25.91 -19.00 -34.30
N SER A 47 25.84 -19.46 -35.55
CA SER A 47 25.95 -18.58 -36.73
C SER A 47 24.70 -17.70 -36.89
N LYS A 48 23.50 -18.20 -36.58
CA LYS A 48 22.27 -17.39 -36.55
C LYS A 48 22.24 -16.35 -35.42
N LEU A 49 22.79 -16.69 -34.26
CA LEU A 49 22.92 -15.76 -33.13
C LEU A 49 23.97 -14.67 -33.39
N TRP A 50 24.91 -14.87 -34.32
CA TRP A 50 26.00 -13.94 -34.65
C TRP A 50 25.93 -13.38 -36.07
N ASP A 51 24.77 -13.46 -36.73
CA ASP A 51 24.58 -12.84 -38.04
C ASP A 51 24.50 -11.31 -37.89
N LYS A 52 25.63 -10.64 -38.12
CA LYS A 52 25.75 -9.18 -38.08
C LYS A 52 24.68 -8.48 -38.93
N ARG A 53 24.21 -9.11 -40.00
CA ARG A 53 23.20 -8.54 -40.90
C ARG A 53 21.81 -8.56 -40.24
N ALA A 54 21.44 -9.66 -39.60
CA ALA A 54 20.19 -9.78 -38.85
C ALA A 54 20.15 -8.86 -37.61
N TRP A 55 21.27 -8.70 -36.91
CA TRP A 55 21.38 -7.73 -35.81
C TRP A 55 21.25 -6.29 -36.29
N LYS A 56 21.90 -5.93 -37.41
CA LYS A 56 21.78 -4.59 -37.99
C LYS A 56 20.33 -4.27 -38.39
N GLU A 57 19.63 -5.22 -38.99
CA GLU A 57 18.20 -5.08 -39.30
C GLU A 57 17.34 -4.90 -38.05
N ALA A 58 17.61 -5.68 -36.98
CA ALA A 58 16.88 -5.57 -35.73
C ALA A 58 17.12 -4.23 -35.02
N VAL A 59 18.36 -3.70 -35.05
CA VAL A 59 18.69 -2.37 -34.52
C VAL A 59 17.97 -1.28 -35.31
N ILE A 60 18.03 -1.33 -36.65
CA ILE A 60 17.36 -0.33 -37.49
C ILE A 60 15.85 -0.36 -37.25
N ALA A 61 15.25 -1.55 -37.21
CA ALA A 61 13.83 -1.70 -36.92
C ALA A 61 13.47 -1.19 -35.51
N ALA A 62 14.29 -1.45 -34.50
CA ALA A 62 14.07 -0.96 -33.14
C ALA A 62 14.18 0.57 -33.05
N VAL A 63 15.18 1.18 -33.70
CA VAL A 63 15.34 2.64 -33.76
C VAL A 63 14.19 3.29 -34.52
N GLN A 64 13.78 2.71 -35.64
CA GLN A 64 12.65 3.21 -36.41
C GLN A 64 11.34 3.12 -35.61
N ASP A 65 11.10 1.97 -34.95
CA ASP A 65 9.95 1.81 -34.07
C ASP A 65 9.98 2.82 -32.91
N LEU A 66 11.17 3.16 -32.38
CA LEU A 66 11.34 4.13 -31.30
C LEU A 66 11.08 5.59 -31.76
N ILE A 67 11.45 5.93 -32.99
CA ILE A 67 11.23 7.26 -33.59
C ILE A 67 9.76 7.41 -34.02
N ASP A 68 9.19 6.39 -34.64
CA ASP A 68 7.80 6.38 -35.11
C ASP A 68 6.79 6.19 -33.96
N PHE A 69 7.27 5.88 -32.76
CA PHE A 69 6.43 5.74 -31.59
C PHE A 69 5.91 7.11 -31.15
N ASN A 70 4.59 7.22 -30.98
CA ASN A 70 3.99 8.44 -30.48
C ASN A 70 4.22 8.54 -28.96
N TRP A 71 5.38 9.09 -28.59
CA TRP A 71 5.82 9.26 -27.21
C TRP A 71 4.82 10.00 -26.34
N VAL A 72 4.02 10.91 -26.89
CA VAL A 72 2.97 11.60 -26.14
C VAL A 72 1.92 10.60 -25.63
N ILE A 73 1.51 9.65 -26.49
CA ILE A 73 0.58 8.59 -26.10
C ILE A 73 1.24 7.64 -25.10
N GLY A 74 2.49 7.24 -25.35
CA GLY A 74 3.22 6.34 -24.44
C GLY A 74 3.45 6.93 -23.05
N ILE A 75 3.88 8.19 -22.96
CA ILE A 75 4.08 8.91 -21.70
C ILE A 75 2.74 9.08 -20.96
N SER A 76 1.65 9.37 -21.68
CA SER A 76 0.32 9.49 -21.06
C SER A 76 -0.14 8.17 -20.43
N TRP A 77 0.08 7.05 -21.12
CA TRP A 77 -0.20 5.71 -20.57
C TRP A 77 0.72 5.36 -19.40
N LEU A 78 1.99 5.76 -19.45
CA LEU A 78 2.92 5.58 -18.35
C LEU A 78 2.51 6.35 -17.10
N LEU A 79 2.10 7.60 -17.25
CA LEU A 79 1.57 8.41 -16.15
C LEU A 79 0.30 7.79 -15.57
N LEU A 80 -0.60 7.28 -16.41
CA LEU A 80 -1.81 6.59 -15.96
C LEU A 80 -1.47 5.29 -15.19
N LEU A 81 -0.56 4.46 -15.71
CA LEU A 81 -0.14 3.23 -15.04
C LEU A 81 0.61 3.53 -13.73
N GLY A 82 1.46 4.55 -13.73
CA GLY A 82 2.15 5.03 -12.53
C GLY A 82 1.17 5.55 -11.47
N TRP A 83 0.13 6.27 -11.89
CA TRP A 83 -0.95 6.71 -11.02
C TRP A 83 -1.73 5.54 -10.39
N ILE A 84 -2.13 4.55 -11.20
CA ILE A 84 -2.80 3.34 -10.71
C ILE A 84 -1.91 2.55 -9.75
N ALA A 85 -0.63 2.38 -10.10
CA ALA A 85 0.33 1.72 -9.24
C ALA A 85 0.53 2.48 -7.92
N GLY A 86 0.64 3.81 -7.98
CA GLY A 86 0.74 4.68 -6.80
C GLY A 86 -0.48 4.55 -5.88
N LEU A 87 -1.70 4.58 -6.42
CA LEU A 87 -2.93 4.33 -5.66
C LEU A 87 -2.94 2.92 -5.07
N GLY A 88 -2.48 1.92 -5.81
CA GLY A 88 -2.36 0.54 -5.33
C GLY A 88 -1.38 0.40 -4.16
N VAL A 89 -0.23 1.07 -4.24
CA VAL A 89 0.77 1.12 -3.15
C VAL A 89 0.21 1.85 -1.93
N LEU A 90 -0.42 3.01 -2.11
CA LEU A 90 -1.06 3.73 -1.00
C LEU A 90 -2.14 2.88 -0.34
N MET A 91 -2.96 2.17 -1.13
CA MET A 91 -3.97 1.26 -0.62
C MET A 91 -3.35 0.09 0.15
N SER A 92 -2.26 -0.51 -0.36
CA SER A 92 -1.57 -1.57 0.38
C SER A 92 -0.95 -1.07 1.67
N VAL A 93 -0.41 0.15 1.67
CA VAL A 93 0.12 0.79 2.88
C VAL A 93 -0.99 1.00 3.89
N VAL A 94 -2.13 1.60 3.51
CA VAL A 94 -3.27 1.77 4.42
C VAL A 94 -3.79 0.43 4.95
N ILE A 95 -3.82 -0.62 4.14
CA ILE A 95 -4.25 -1.96 4.60
C ILE A 95 -3.23 -2.60 5.57
N GLN A 96 -1.93 -2.34 5.40
CA GLN A 96 -0.85 -2.93 6.21
C GLN A 96 -0.52 -2.10 7.47
N GLN A 97 -0.69 -0.78 7.42
CA GLN A 97 -0.37 0.18 8.48
C GLN A 97 -0.95 -0.12 9.86
N PRO A 98 -2.18 -0.68 10.01
CA PRO A 98 -2.69 -1.12 11.30
C PRO A 98 -1.77 -2.08 12.05
N GLN A 99 -0.85 -2.78 11.37
CA GLN A 99 0.10 -3.71 11.97
C GLN A 99 1.47 -3.09 12.28
N ASP A 100 1.89 -2.05 11.54
CA ASP A 100 3.23 -1.44 11.65
C ASP A 100 3.27 -0.16 12.50
N ILE A 101 2.19 0.65 12.54
CA ILE A 101 2.12 1.84 13.42
C ILE A 101 2.09 1.42 14.90
N THR A 102 1.45 0.28 15.19
CA THR A 102 1.42 -0.34 16.53
C THR A 102 2.80 -0.75 17.06
N ASP A 103 3.86 -0.62 16.26
CA ASP A 103 5.24 -0.93 16.68
C ASP A 103 6.13 0.30 16.92
N SER A 104 5.80 1.47 16.37
CA SER A 104 6.72 2.64 16.34
C SER A 104 6.34 3.77 17.29
N ASP A 105 5.04 4.11 17.39
CA ASP A 105 4.52 5.16 18.28
C ASP A 105 3.64 4.55 19.38
N ASN A 106 4.26 3.63 20.13
CA ASN A 106 3.71 2.94 21.29
C ASN A 106 3.43 3.93 22.43
N THR A 107 2.39 4.73 22.31
CA THR A 107 1.90 5.61 23.38
C THR A 107 0.67 5.01 24.04
N ALA A 108 0.45 5.28 25.33
CA ALA A 108 -0.77 4.80 26.01
C ALA A 108 -2.03 5.56 25.57
N CYS A 109 -1.86 6.64 24.80
CA CYS A 109 -2.95 7.38 24.18
C CYS A 109 -3.20 6.87 22.78
N GLN A 110 -4.36 6.22 22.61
CA GLN A 110 -4.79 5.73 21.33
C GLN A 110 -5.18 6.90 20.40
N PRO A 111 -5.17 6.68 19.08
CA PRO A 111 -5.47 7.74 18.12
C PRO A 111 -6.88 8.36 18.26
N ASP A 112 -7.83 7.64 18.86
CA ASP A 112 -9.18 8.12 19.17
C ASP A 112 -9.26 8.98 20.45
N GLY A 113 -8.13 9.17 21.15
CA GLY A 113 -8.01 9.87 22.42
C GLY A 113 -8.34 9.01 23.64
N SER A 114 -8.59 7.71 23.47
CA SER A 114 -8.78 6.79 24.59
C SER A 114 -7.44 6.41 25.23
N PHE A 115 -7.46 6.19 26.55
CA PHE A 115 -6.30 5.70 27.26
C PHE A 115 -6.34 4.17 27.27
N ASN A 116 -5.37 3.53 26.61
CA ASN A 116 -5.17 2.08 26.68
C ASN A 116 -3.68 1.73 26.64
N ILE A 117 -3.27 0.95 27.64
CA ILE A 117 -1.90 0.49 27.85
C ILE A 117 -1.59 -0.73 26.96
N PHE A 118 -2.61 -1.43 26.46
CA PHE A 118 -2.48 -2.61 25.61
C PHE A 118 -2.65 -2.22 24.14
N MET A 119 -1.54 -2.13 23.42
CA MET A 119 -1.48 -1.58 22.05
C MET A 119 -2.15 -2.46 20.99
N ASN A 120 -2.39 -3.74 21.29
CA ASN A 120 -2.99 -4.70 20.36
C ASN A 120 -4.53 -4.64 20.30
N GLU A 121 -5.16 -3.73 21.03
CA GLU A 121 -6.63 -3.67 21.17
C GLU A 121 -7.30 -2.53 20.37
N TYR A 122 -6.53 -1.69 19.67
CA TYR A 122 -7.12 -0.60 18.91
C TYR A 122 -7.74 -1.08 17.59
N ASP A 123 -9.05 -0.90 17.46
CA ASP A 123 -9.78 -1.23 16.24
C ASP A 123 -9.76 -0.05 15.25
N TRP A 124 -8.83 -0.10 14.29
CA TRP A 124 -8.73 0.86 13.19
C TRP A 124 -9.98 0.95 12.30
N TRP A 125 -10.84 -0.07 12.33
CA TRP A 125 -12.08 -0.12 11.56
C TRP A 125 -13.32 0.29 12.37
N ALA A 126 -13.12 0.72 13.62
CA ALA A 126 -14.20 1.18 14.48
C ALA A 126 -14.90 2.40 13.86
N ALA A 127 -16.24 2.37 13.84
CA ALA A 127 -17.03 3.45 13.26
C ALA A 127 -16.84 4.81 13.97
N SER A 128 -16.41 4.80 15.24
CA SER A 128 -16.03 6.02 15.98
C SER A 128 -14.89 6.78 15.29
N GLY A 129 -13.96 6.06 14.65
CA GLY A 129 -12.83 6.62 13.91
C GLY A 129 -13.20 7.33 12.60
N PHE A 130 -14.47 7.29 12.16
CA PHE A 130 -14.87 7.84 10.87
C PHE A 130 -14.61 9.35 10.77
N PHE A 131 -14.84 10.13 11.83
CA PHE A 131 -14.59 11.58 11.83
C PHE A 131 -13.39 11.98 12.72
N GLN A 132 -12.67 11.00 13.27
CA GLN A 132 -11.51 11.25 14.11
C GLN A 132 -10.23 11.16 13.28
N ILE A 133 -9.21 11.90 13.70
CA ILE A 133 -7.91 11.89 13.05
C ILE A 133 -7.10 10.75 13.67
N THR A 134 -7.24 9.56 13.10
CA THR A 134 -6.62 8.34 13.63
C THR A 134 -5.20 8.12 13.09
N MET A 135 -4.83 8.77 11.99
CA MET A 135 -3.46 8.76 11.44
C MET A 135 -2.94 10.19 11.40
N ALA A 136 -2.21 10.59 12.43
CA ALA A 136 -1.66 11.94 12.52
C ALA A 136 -0.16 11.89 12.79
N TRP A 137 0.54 12.94 12.40
CA TRP A 137 1.98 13.06 12.63
C TRP A 137 2.41 14.51 12.81
N GLY A 138 3.55 14.65 13.48
CA GLY A 138 4.28 15.91 13.64
C GLY A 138 3.91 16.70 14.90
N THR A 139 4.87 17.52 15.34
CA THR A 139 4.70 18.46 16.46
C THR A 139 4.68 19.88 15.89
N MET A 140 3.47 20.35 15.59
CA MET A 140 3.22 21.62 14.93
C MET A 140 2.63 22.64 15.89
N THR A 141 2.80 23.92 15.55
CA THR A 141 2.02 24.98 16.18
C THR A 141 0.60 25.01 15.59
N PHE A 142 -0.38 25.50 16.36
CA PHE A 142 -1.76 25.67 15.87
C PHE A 142 -1.84 26.35 14.49
N ALA A 143 -1.06 27.42 14.29
CA ALA A 143 -1.07 28.18 13.04
C ALA A 143 -0.56 27.34 11.86
N ASN A 144 0.48 26.54 12.06
CA ASN A 144 1.06 25.69 11.02
C ASN A 144 0.14 24.52 10.68
N ALA A 145 -0.44 23.86 11.69
CA ALA A 145 -1.38 22.76 11.49
C ALA A 145 -2.64 23.24 10.75
N LYS A 146 -3.20 24.38 11.15
CA LYS A 146 -4.33 25.01 10.48
C LYS A 146 -4.01 25.44 9.06
N PHE A 147 -2.80 25.95 8.81
CA PHE A 147 -2.38 26.30 7.46
C PHE A 147 -2.29 25.06 6.57
N ALA A 148 -1.73 23.95 7.07
CA ALA A 148 -1.66 22.68 6.33
C ALA A 148 -3.05 22.18 5.94
N ASP A 149 -4.01 22.24 6.87
CA ASP A 149 -5.40 21.86 6.66
C ASP A 149 -6.09 22.74 5.60
N VAL A 150 -5.96 24.07 5.70
CA VAL A 150 -6.51 25.00 4.70
C VAL A 150 -5.85 24.81 3.32
N ALA A 151 -4.53 24.58 3.27
CA ALA A 151 -3.81 24.33 2.03
C ALA A 151 -4.27 23.03 1.37
N TRP A 152 -4.54 21.99 2.16
CA TRP A 152 -5.11 20.73 1.70
C TRP A 152 -6.49 20.94 1.08
N ASP A 153 -7.41 21.61 1.77
CA ASP A 153 -8.76 21.87 1.28
C ASP A 153 -8.80 22.65 -0.04
N VAL A 154 -7.87 23.60 -0.21
CA VAL A 154 -7.77 24.39 -1.44
C VAL A 154 -7.12 23.58 -2.57
N VAL A 155 -5.93 23.02 -2.35
CA VAL A 155 -5.15 22.37 -3.40
C VAL A 155 -5.71 20.99 -3.73
N PHE A 156 -5.84 20.13 -2.71
CA PHE A 156 -6.40 18.81 -2.90
C PHE A 156 -7.89 18.94 -3.16
N GLY A 157 -8.67 19.54 -2.25
CA GLY A 157 -10.14 19.60 -2.35
C GLY A 157 -10.63 20.31 -3.63
N ARG A 158 -10.39 21.61 -3.77
CA ARG A 158 -10.89 22.40 -4.92
C ARG A 158 -10.09 22.16 -6.20
N GLY A 159 -8.76 22.12 -6.10
CA GLY A 159 -7.89 21.84 -7.25
C GLY A 159 -8.11 20.45 -7.82
N GLY A 160 -8.19 19.43 -6.96
CA GLY A 160 -8.52 18.06 -7.34
C GLY A 160 -9.91 17.94 -7.96
N GLN A 161 -10.94 18.57 -7.37
CA GLN A 161 -12.28 18.61 -7.95
C GLN A 161 -12.29 19.17 -9.38
N ALA A 162 -11.61 20.29 -9.61
CA ALA A 162 -11.54 20.92 -10.94
C ALA A 162 -10.84 20.01 -11.95
N LEU A 163 -9.75 19.35 -11.54
CA LEU A 163 -9.00 18.41 -12.37
C LEU A 163 -9.86 17.18 -12.75
N LEU A 164 -10.51 16.57 -11.76
CA LEU A 164 -11.40 15.42 -11.99
C LEU A 164 -12.57 15.79 -12.91
N ALA A 165 -13.20 16.95 -12.69
CA ALA A 165 -14.26 17.46 -13.54
C ALA A 165 -13.81 17.65 -14.99
N TRP A 166 -12.63 18.24 -15.20
CA TRP A 166 -12.08 18.47 -16.53
C TRP A 166 -11.77 17.15 -17.27
N ILE A 167 -11.11 16.19 -16.61
CA ILE A 167 -10.81 14.88 -17.19
C ILE A 167 -12.12 14.12 -17.50
N SER A 168 -13.06 14.08 -16.55
CA SER A 168 -14.33 13.41 -16.73
C SER A 168 -15.16 14.01 -17.86
N TRP A 169 -15.22 15.34 -17.95
CA TRP A 169 -15.89 16.04 -19.04
C TRP A 169 -15.31 15.66 -20.41
N SER A 170 -13.98 15.64 -20.54
CA SER A 170 -13.34 15.29 -21.81
C SER A 170 -13.77 13.90 -22.28
N ILE A 171 -13.70 12.91 -21.40
CA ILE A 171 -14.02 11.50 -21.72
C ILE A 171 -15.53 11.31 -21.91
N PHE A 172 -16.38 11.98 -21.14
CA PHE A 172 -17.83 11.90 -21.33
C PHE A 172 -18.25 12.50 -22.67
N SER A 173 -17.66 13.62 -23.08
CA SER A 173 -17.93 14.19 -24.41
C SER A 173 -17.53 13.24 -25.55
N ASP A 174 -16.39 12.54 -25.43
CA ASP A 174 -15.96 11.50 -26.37
C ASP A 174 -16.98 10.35 -26.43
N TYR A 175 -17.38 9.85 -25.28
CA TYR A 175 -18.30 8.73 -25.18
C TYR A 175 -19.69 9.06 -25.74
N VAL A 176 -20.25 10.22 -25.37
CA VAL A 176 -21.54 10.68 -25.87
C VAL A 176 -21.50 10.83 -27.39
N THR A 177 -20.45 11.43 -27.95
CA THR A 177 -20.26 11.54 -29.41
C THR A 177 -20.36 10.18 -30.10
N THR A 178 -19.63 9.17 -29.58
CA THR A 178 -19.66 7.81 -30.19
C THR A 178 -21.00 7.11 -30.06
N SER A 179 -21.78 7.44 -29.03
CA SER A 179 -23.08 6.85 -28.81
C SER A 179 -24.18 7.52 -29.62
N MET A 180 -24.06 8.83 -29.88
CA MET A 180 -24.97 9.60 -30.74
C MET A 180 -25.00 9.15 -32.20
N GLU A 181 -23.96 8.45 -32.64
CA GLU A 181 -23.89 7.84 -33.99
C GLU A 181 -24.68 6.52 -34.10
N VAL A 182 -25.10 5.95 -32.97
CA VAL A 182 -25.80 4.66 -32.91
C VAL A 182 -27.21 4.81 -32.36
N SER A 183 -27.45 5.86 -31.57
CA SER A 183 -28.72 6.11 -30.93
C SER A 183 -28.98 7.61 -30.83
N PRO A 184 -30.20 8.07 -31.18
CA PRO A 184 -30.54 9.48 -31.16
C PRO A 184 -30.53 10.03 -29.74
N VAL A 185 -30.14 11.30 -29.60
CA VAL A 185 -30.02 12.03 -28.32
C VAL A 185 -30.84 13.32 -28.38
N THR A 186 -31.36 13.80 -27.24
CA THR A 186 -32.21 15.00 -27.19
C THR A 186 -31.45 16.27 -27.60
N TYR A 187 -32.16 17.25 -28.16
CA TYR A 187 -31.55 18.55 -28.50
C TYR A 187 -30.93 19.26 -27.29
N GLU A 188 -31.56 19.16 -26.12
CA GLU A 188 -31.08 19.73 -24.86
C GLU A 188 -29.73 19.09 -24.45
N THR A 189 -29.59 17.77 -24.61
CA THR A 189 -28.33 17.05 -24.37
C THR A 189 -27.23 17.45 -25.37
N PHE A 190 -27.57 17.55 -26.65
CA PHE A 190 -26.60 17.97 -27.67
C PHE A 190 -26.10 19.39 -27.43
N TRP A 191 -27.02 20.32 -27.14
CA TRP A 191 -26.67 21.69 -26.79
C TRP A 191 -25.73 21.75 -25.60
N THR A 192 -26.06 21.01 -24.54
CA THR A 192 -25.28 20.98 -23.29
C THR A 192 -23.86 20.42 -23.50
N VAL A 193 -23.69 19.36 -24.29
CA VAL A 193 -22.38 18.71 -24.50
C VAL A 193 -21.50 19.45 -25.51
N PHE A 194 -22.10 19.99 -26.58
CA PHE A 194 -21.35 20.47 -27.74
C PHE A 194 -21.34 21.99 -27.92
N LEU A 195 -22.29 22.70 -27.31
CA LEU A 195 -22.47 24.15 -27.50
C LEU A 195 -22.19 24.94 -26.22
N ASP A 196 -22.62 24.47 -25.05
CA ASP A 196 -22.35 25.14 -23.76
C ASP A 196 -20.88 24.99 -23.30
N GLY A 197 -20.21 23.91 -23.75
CA GLY A 197 -18.76 23.73 -23.72
C GLY A 197 -18.08 23.65 -22.35
N SER A 198 -18.80 23.97 -21.26
CA SER A 198 -18.27 24.11 -19.91
C SER A 198 -18.90 23.09 -18.94
N PRO A 199 -18.09 22.48 -18.04
CA PRO A 199 -18.57 21.56 -17.02
C PRO A 199 -19.23 22.37 -15.88
N THR A 200 -20.43 22.89 -16.14
CA THR A 200 -21.26 23.51 -15.10
C THR A 200 -22.07 22.46 -14.36
N PHE A 201 -22.44 22.78 -13.11
CA PHE A 201 -23.34 21.94 -12.31
C PHE A 201 -24.66 21.66 -13.06
N TRP A 202 -25.19 22.70 -13.70
CA TRP A 202 -26.40 22.60 -14.51
C TRP A 202 -26.22 21.70 -15.73
N SER A 203 -25.11 21.81 -16.47
CA SER A 203 -24.86 20.93 -17.62
C SER A 203 -24.80 19.46 -17.22
N THR A 204 -24.15 19.16 -16.09
CA THR A 204 -24.05 17.81 -15.53
C THR A 204 -25.41 17.27 -15.06
N TRP A 205 -26.22 18.12 -14.42
CA TRP A 205 -27.57 17.78 -13.95
C TRP A 205 -28.55 17.55 -15.12
N TYR A 206 -28.55 18.41 -16.13
CA TYR A 206 -29.40 18.25 -17.32
C TYR A 206 -29.03 16.98 -18.09
N LEU A 207 -27.72 16.70 -18.25
CA LEU A 207 -27.25 15.44 -18.81
C LEU A 207 -27.76 14.25 -18.00
N MET A 208 -27.63 14.29 -16.67
CA MET A 208 -28.09 13.22 -15.78
C MET A 208 -29.61 12.98 -15.85
N ARG A 209 -30.42 14.05 -15.88
CA ARG A 209 -31.88 13.99 -15.99
C ARG A 209 -32.32 13.43 -17.34
N ASP A 210 -31.76 13.96 -18.42
CA ASP A 210 -32.13 13.57 -19.77
C ASP A 210 -31.63 12.15 -20.10
N PHE A 211 -30.45 11.74 -19.64
CA PHE A 211 -29.99 10.35 -19.79
C PHE A 211 -30.77 9.35 -18.94
N SER A 212 -31.29 9.75 -17.78
CA SER A 212 -32.12 8.86 -16.94
C SER A 212 -33.53 8.66 -17.49
N ARG A 213 -34.04 9.62 -18.27
CA ARG A 213 -35.40 9.58 -18.85
C ARG A 213 -35.42 9.17 -20.33
N SER A 214 -34.34 9.38 -21.07
CA SER A 214 -34.25 9.00 -22.47
C SER A 214 -33.77 7.54 -22.63
N HIS A 215 -34.51 6.77 -23.43
CA HIS A 215 -34.14 5.40 -23.83
C HIS A 215 -32.97 5.38 -24.86
N GLY A 216 -32.05 6.34 -24.80
CA GLY A 216 -31.17 6.72 -25.92
C GLY A 216 -29.74 6.19 -25.89
N LEU A 217 -29.28 5.50 -24.84
CA LEU A 217 -27.94 4.91 -24.83
C LEU A 217 -28.03 3.39 -24.69
N ARG A 218 -27.33 2.67 -25.58
CA ARG A 218 -27.30 1.19 -25.58
C ARG A 218 -26.79 0.59 -24.25
N SER A 219 -26.04 1.35 -23.44
CA SER A 219 -25.42 0.86 -22.19
C SER A 219 -25.94 1.58 -20.95
N ARG A 220 -26.85 0.94 -20.22
CA ARG A 220 -27.34 1.40 -18.90
C ARG A 220 -26.22 1.55 -17.87
N PHE A 221 -25.22 0.66 -17.93
CA PHE A 221 -24.06 0.68 -17.03
C PHE A 221 -23.22 1.95 -17.19
N ALA A 222 -22.99 2.43 -18.42
CA ALA A 222 -22.22 3.65 -18.65
C ALA A 222 -22.93 4.89 -18.09
N MET A 223 -24.28 4.91 -18.17
CA MET A 223 -25.09 6.01 -17.62
C MET A 223 -25.02 6.05 -16.09
N ILE A 224 -25.21 4.89 -15.43
CA ILE A 224 -25.11 4.80 -13.97
C ILE A 224 -23.71 5.22 -13.50
N PHE A 225 -22.67 4.77 -14.22
CA PHE A 225 -21.29 5.15 -13.90
C PHE A 225 -21.06 6.67 -14.02
N MET A 226 -21.50 7.31 -15.11
CA MET A 226 -21.39 8.76 -15.28
C MET A 226 -22.07 9.53 -14.13
N ILE A 227 -23.23 9.05 -13.67
CA ILE A 227 -23.96 9.64 -12.54
C ILE A 227 -23.17 9.51 -11.24
N VAL A 228 -22.66 8.31 -10.95
CA VAL A 228 -21.87 8.05 -9.74
C VAL A 228 -20.61 8.92 -9.73
N VAL A 229 -19.94 9.06 -10.89
CA VAL A 229 -18.77 9.94 -11.03
C VAL A 229 -19.14 11.41 -10.80
N ALA A 230 -20.27 11.89 -11.32
CA ALA A 230 -20.72 13.26 -11.08
C ALA A 230 -20.96 13.53 -9.59
N ILE A 231 -21.66 12.61 -8.90
CA ILE A 231 -21.88 12.71 -7.45
C ILE A 231 -20.54 12.72 -6.70
N PHE A 232 -19.62 11.83 -7.06
CA PHE A 232 -18.28 11.77 -6.46
C PHE A 232 -17.49 13.07 -6.66
N ILE A 233 -17.50 13.65 -7.86
CA ILE A 233 -16.80 14.92 -8.14
C ILE A 233 -17.42 16.07 -7.33
N LEU A 234 -18.74 16.08 -7.16
CA LEU A 234 -19.42 17.09 -6.36
C LEU A 234 -19.13 16.94 -4.87
N SER A 235 -19.06 15.71 -4.35
CA SER A 235 -18.73 15.44 -2.96
C SER A 235 -17.23 15.48 -2.67
N PHE A 236 -16.37 15.51 -3.69
CA PHE A 236 -14.92 15.42 -3.57
C PHE A 236 -14.30 16.42 -2.58
N PRO A 237 -14.60 17.74 -2.63
CA PRO A 237 -14.04 18.68 -1.65
C PRO A 237 -14.53 18.41 -0.23
N THR A 238 -15.80 18.00 -0.08
CA THR A 238 -16.38 17.69 1.23
C THR A 238 -15.75 16.45 1.82
N LEU A 239 -15.54 15.40 1.02
CA LEU A 239 -14.82 14.20 1.44
C LEU A 239 -13.36 14.51 1.77
N GLY A 240 -12.71 15.34 0.95
CA GLY A 240 -11.32 15.76 1.16
C GLY A 240 -11.11 16.53 2.46
N SER A 241 -12.06 17.41 2.82
CA SER A 241 -12.03 18.19 4.06
C SER A 241 -12.46 17.37 5.27
N ALA A 242 -13.43 16.46 5.12
CA ALA A 242 -13.86 15.59 6.21
C ALA A 242 -12.81 14.54 6.59
N MET A 243 -11.93 14.15 5.66
CA MET A 243 -10.96 13.08 5.89
C MET A 243 -9.64 13.58 6.48
N SER A 244 -9.34 14.87 6.40
CA SER A 244 -8.15 15.47 6.99
C SER A 244 -8.51 16.39 8.14
N GLY A 245 -7.54 16.67 8.99
CA GLY A 245 -7.71 17.67 10.03
C GLY A 245 -6.49 17.79 10.90
N TYR A 246 -6.61 18.61 11.95
CA TYR A 246 -5.61 18.68 13.01
C TYR A 246 -6.24 18.51 14.39
N GLN A 247 -5.48 17.92 15.30
CA GLN A 247 -5.84 17.79 16.71
C GLN A 247 -4.66 18.14 17.61
N ALA A 248 -4.93 18.44 18.87
CA ALA A 248 -3.88 18.64 19.87
C ALA A 248 -3.18 17.30 20.13
N ASN A 249 -1.85 17.35 20.30
CA ASN A 249 -1.08 16.18 20.73
C ASN A 249 -1.49 15.82 22.13
N SER A 250 -1.83 14.55 22.34
CA SER A 250 -2.28 14.05 23.63
C SER A 250 -1.19 13.23 24.29
N GLY A 251 -1.04 13.41 25.60
CA GLY A 251 -0.13 12.66 26.44
C GLY A 251 -0.91 11.90 27.49
N ALA A 252 -0.36 10.78 27.91
CA ALA A 252 -0.96 9.90 28.89
C ALA A 252 -0.69 10.40 30.33
N PHE A 253 -1.75 10.50 31.12
CA PHE A 253 -1.69 10.88 32.54
C PHE A 253 -2.54 9.94 33.39
N VAL A 254 -2.08 9.65 34.59
CA VAL A 254 -2.78 8.81 35.58
C VAL A 254 -3.07 9.65 36.79
N ARG A 255 -4.31 9.59 37.29
CA ARG A 255 -4.67 10.30 38.52
C ARG A 255 -4.05 9.60 39.73
N GLY A 256 -3.14 10.27 40.43
CA GLY A 256 -2.52 9.83 41.68
C GLY A 256 -3.53 9.67 42.82
N ALA A 257 -3.11 9.05 43.92
CA ALA A 257 -3.96 8.80 45.09
C ALA A 257 -4.44 10.09 45.79
N ASP A 258 -3.64 11.15 45.70
CA ASP A 258 -3.92 12.52 46.15
C ASP A 258 -4.78 13.33 45.16
N GLY A 259 -5.04 12.78 43.98
CA GLY A 259 -5.79 13.43 42.91
C GLY A 259 -4.94 14.24 41.93
N GLU A 260 -3.61 14.29 42.09
CA GLU A 260 -2.69 14.92 41.13
C GLU A 260 -2.63 14.14 39.81
N MET A 261 -2.38 14.81 38.68
CA MET A 261 -2.21 14.15 37.39
C MET A 261 -0.74 13.79 37.18
N LEU A 262 -0.41 12.51 37.35
CA LEU A 262 0.94 11.98 37.20
C LEU A 262 1.16 11.60 35.73
N LYS A 263 2.24 12.07 35.13
CA LYS A 263 2.56 11.75 33.73
C LYS A 263 2.90 10.28 33.60
N PHE A 264 2.27 9.58 32.66
CA PHE A 264 2.42 8.14 32.49
C PHE A 264 3.86 7.72 32.13
N SER A 265 4.59 8.58 31.39
CA SER A 265 5.99 8.36 31.04
C SER A 265 6.94 8.26 32.24
N ASP A 266 6.49 8.63 33.43
CA ASP A 266 7.33 8.69 34.64
C ASP A 266 7.03 7.53 35.61
N PHE A 267 6.14 6.62 35.22
CA PHE A 267 5.87 5.38 35.95
C PHE A 267 6.87 4.30 35.57
N ASP A 268 7.54 3.73 36.56
CA ASP A 268 8.46 2.60 36.40
C ASP A 268 7.77 1.31 36.88
N MET A 269 7.86 0.23 36.08
CA MET A 269 7.35 -1.09 36.47
C MET A 269 8.22 -1.71 37.56
N ILE A 270 7.59 -2.22 38.61
CA ILE A 270 8.28 -2.87 39.73
C ILE A 270 8.56 -4.34 39.40
N ALA A 271 9.82 -4.74 39.48
CA ALA A 271 10.25 -6.14 39.39
C ALA A 271 10.21 -6.81 40.76
N TYR A 272 10.85 -6.20 41.76
CA TYR A 272 10.96 -6.71 43.12
C TYR A 272 10.74 -5.60 44.15
N ILE A 273 10.33 -5.96 45.36
CA ILE A 273 10.37 -5.09 46.53
C ILE A 273 11.22 -5.77 47.60
N ILE A 274 12.20 -5.04 48.11
CA ILE A 274 12.97 -5.43 49.30
C ILE A 274 12.30 -4.75 50.49
N HIS A 275 11.69 -5.52 51.41
CA HIS A 275 10.92 -5.00 52.55
C HIS A 275 11.77 -4.69 53.80
N ASP A 276 13.02 -5.13 53.79
CA ASP A 276 14.02 -4.91 54.82
C ASP A 276 15.30 -4.32 54.20
N GLY A 277 15.13 -3.37 53.27
CA GLY A 277 16.23 -2.73 52.54
C GLY A 277 17.18 -1.94 53.43
N ASP A 278 16.76 -1.53 54.63
CA ASP A 278 17.61 -0.86 55.63
C ASP A 278 18.81 -1.73 56.05
N ARG A 279 18.69 -3.06 55.96
CA ARG A 279 19.78 -4.01 56.23
C ARG A 279 20.91 -3.95 55.19
N VAL A 280 20.64 -3.37 54.02
CA VAL A 280 21.57 -3.23 52.90
C VAL A 280 21.75 -1.77 52.49
N ASN A 281 21.50 -0.83 53.42
CA ASN A 281 21.62 0.62 53.22
C ASN A 281 20.69 1.19 52.14
N LEU A 282 19.52 0.58 51.96
CA LEU A 282 18.40 1.06 51.14
C LEU A 282 17.25 1.52 52.05
N THR A 283 16.20 2.09 51.46
CA THR A 283 14.95 2.33 52.22
C THR A 283 14.30 1.01 52.60
N LYS A 284 13.52 1.01 53.69
CA LYS A 284 12.90 -0.20 54.23
C LYS A 284 12.11 -0.97 53.18
N ASP A 285 11.15 -0.32 52.52
CA ASP A 285 10.46 -0.83 51.33
C ASP A 285 11.09 -0.19 50.09
N TYR A 286 12.09 -0.84 49.51
CA TYR A 286 12.79 -0.33 48.32
C TYR A 286 12.26 -1.01 47.05
N PRO A 287 11.61 -0.27 46.12
CA PRO A 287 11.16 -0.81 44.84
C PRO A 287 12.34 -0.96 43.88
N VAL A 288 12.56 -2.18 43.40
CA VAL A 288 13.52 -2.49 42.34
C VAL A 288 12.75 -2.53 41.03
N THR A 289 13.00 -1.56 40.17
CA THR A 289 12.28 -1.40 38.90
C THR A 289 13.05 -2.03 37.74
N PHE A 290 12.35 -2.33 36.65
CA PHE A 290 13.01 -2.70 35.39
C PHE A 290 13.84 -1.52 34.86
N ALA A 291 14.97 -1.81 34.20
CA ALA A 291 15.84 -0.79 33.62
C ALA A 291 15.16 -0.12 32.42
N ARG A 292 15.16 1.21 32.39
CA ARG A 292 14.60 2.00 31.30
C ARG A 292 15.56 1.98 30.11
N SER A 293 15.13 1.41 28.99
CA SER A 293 15.80 1.65 27.70
C SER A 293 15.70 3.14 27.36
N ASN A 294 16.58 3.72 26.53
CA ASN A 294 16.50 5.12 26.08
C ASN A 294 15.22 5.43 25.26
N TYR A 295 14.33 4.45 25.11
CA TYR A 295 13.04 4.55 24.47
C TYR A 295 11.93 4.67 25.53
N ASP A 296 10.92 5.50 25.25
CA ASP A 296 9.86 5.88 26.17
C ASP A 296 9.23 4.71 26.93
N THR A 297 8.88 4.94 28.20
CA THR A 297 8.29 3.94 29.11
C THR A 297 7.03 3.30 28.55
N GLU A 298 6.34 4.02 27.67
CA GLU A 298 5.17 3.55 26.93
C GLU A 298 5.50 2.38 25.99
N GLN A 299 6.68 2.38 25.33
CA GLN A 299 7.18 1.26 24.50
C GLN A 299 7.52 0.00 25.31
N LEU A 300 7.96 0.15 26.56
CA LEU A 300 8.38 -0.96 27.41
C LEU A 300 7.17 -1.81 27.86
N LEU A 301 6.04 -1.15 28.13
CA LEU A 301 4.82 -1.83 28.58
C LEU A 301 4.12 -2.59 27.46
N GLY A 302 4.00 -1.99 26.26
CA GLY A 302 3.36 -2.62 25.11
C GLY A 302 3.99 -3.97 24.75
N ASN A 303 5.32 -4.04 24.80
CA ASN A 303 6.08 -5.26 24.51
C ASN A 303 6.01 -6.32 25.62
N THR A 304 6.01 -5.89 26.90
CA THR A 304 5.89 -6.80 28.05
C THR A 304 4.48 -7.40 28.16
N LEU A 305 3.47 -6.67 27.67
CA LEU A 305 2.07 -7.03 27.72
C LEU A 305 1.56 -7.58 26.34
N GLY A 306 2.29 -7.46 25.25
CA GLY A 306 1.79 -7.80 23.91
C GLY A 306 1.68 -9.29 23.60
N GLY A 307 2.50 -10.16 24.21
CA GLY A 307 2.46 -11.61 23.97
C GLY A 307 2.71 -12.09 22.53
N TYR A 308 2.89 -11.20 21.55
CA TYR A 308 3.02 -11.56 20.14
C TYR A 308 3.81 -10.50 19.36
N TYR A 309 5.03 -10.83 18.94
CA TYR A 309 5.62 -10.36 17.68
C TYR A 309 6.54 -11.46 17.11
N PRO A 310 6.15 -12.11 16.00
CA PRO A 310 7.08 -12.81 15.14
C PRO A 310 7.70 -11.80 14.17
N ASN A 311 9.02 -11.89 14.01
CA ASN A 311 9.84 -11.34 12.92
C ASN A 311 10.51 -9.98 13.17
N SER A 312 11.76 -10.10 13.66
CA SER A 312 12.96 -9.41 13.17
C SER A 312 12.97 -7.87 13.11
N TRP A 313 13.99 -7.32 13.78
CA TRP A 313 14.54 -5.96 13.73
C TRP A 313 14.24 -5.03 14.93
N TYR A 314 13.12 -5.17 15.64
CA TYR A 314 12.85 -4.39 16.87
C TYR A 314 12.98 -5.15 18.20
N GLY A 315 13.42 -6.42 18.16
CA GLY A 315 13.77 -7.16 19.39
C GLY A 315 14.84 -6.45 20.24
N TRP A 316 15.61 -5.52 19.66
CA TRP A 316 16.69 -4.80 20.33
C TRP A 316 16.25 -3.83 21.43
N SER A 317 14.99 -3.37 21.43
CA SER A 317 14.49 -2.40 22.42
C SER A 317 14.37 -3.03 23.81
N PHE A 318 14.09 -4.34 23.87
CA PHE A 318 14.18 -5.12 25.10
C PHE A 318 15.58 -5.68 25.34
N TYR A 319 16.39 -5.93 24.29
CA TYR A 319 17.83 -6.24 24.47
C TYR A 319 18.57 -5.13 25.21
N GLY A 320 18.19 -3.85 25.06
CA GLY A 320 18.77 -2.78 25.88
C GLY A 320 18.48 -2.86 27.39
N SER A 321 17.32 -3.43 27.77
CA SER A 321 16.94 -3.62 29.19
C SER A 321 17.31 -5.01 29.74
N SER A 322 17.47 -6.01 28.86
CA SER A 322 17.98 -7.34 29.20
C SER A 322 19.50 -7.45 29.12
N ASN A 323 20.19 -6.48 28.52
CA ASN A 323 21.65 -6.34 28.59
C ASN A 323 22.07 -5.69 29.91
N CYS A 324 21.60 -6.25 31.02
CA CYS A 324 22.46 -6.31 32.21
C CYS A 324 23.40 -7.53 32.08
N GLU A 325 23.74 -7.95 30.85
CA GLU A 325 24.93 -8.76 30.60
C GLU A 325 26.12 -7.84 30.82
N GLU A 326 26.96 -8.22 31.77
CA GLU A 326 28.29 -7.66 32.00
C GLU A 326 28.95 -7.49 30.62
N ASP A 327 29.13 -6.23 30.19
CA ASP A 327 29.71 -5.90 28.89
C ASP A 327 30.94 -6.79 28.67
N GLN A 328 30.88 -7.67 27.67
CA GLN A 328 32.10 -8.27 27.17
C GLN A 328 33.04 -7.11 26.83
N GLU A 329 34.17 -7.10 27.51
CA GLU A 329 35.24 -6.12 27.49
C GLU A 329 35.55 -5.68 26.05
N TYR A 330 34.82 -4.68 25.54
CA TYR A 330 35.18 -4.03 24.30
C TYR A 330 36.43 -3.20 24.59
N SER A 331 37.51 -3.54 23.89
CA SER A 331 38.90 -3.12 24.09
C SER A 331 39.21 -1.60 24.02
N ASN A 332 38.22 -0.71 24.09
CA ASN A 332 38.40 0.74 23.97
C ASN A 332 37.88 1.47 25.21
N GLU A 333 38.79 1.69 26.15
CA GLU A 333 38.63 2.35 27.46
C GLU A 333 38.00 3.77 27.38
N GLU A 334 38.26 4.51 26.29
CA GLU A 334 37.71 5.87 26.09
C GLU A 334 36.22 5.89 25.72
N ARG A 335 35.72 4.88 25.00
CA ARG A 335 34.28 4.78 24.71
C ARG A 335 33.50 4.46 25.99
N ASN A 336 34.07 3.63 26.86
CA ASN A 336 33.43 3.25 28.11
C ASN A 336 33.28 4.44 29.06
N LYS A 337 34.27 5.34 29.13
CA LYS A 337 34.15 6.59 29.90
C LYS A 337 33.06 7.52 29.38
N LEU A 338 32.95 7.71 28.06
CA LEU A 338 31.92 8.56 27.46
C LEU A 338 30.50 7.97 27.59
N TRP A 339 30.35 6.64 27.63
CA TRP A 339 29.07 5.99 27.88
C TRP A 339 28.68 6.04 29.36
N GLN A 340 29.63 5.87 30.29
CA GLN A 340 29.37 5.95 31.73
C GLN A 340 29.02 7.37 32.21
N GLU A 341 29.64 8.42 31.64
CA GLU A 341 29.28 9.81 31.96
C GLU A 341 27.92 10.24 31.38
N ARG A 342 27.41 9.54 30.36
CA ARG A 342 26.17 9.90 29.66
C ARG A 342 24.93 9.11 30.12
N TYR A 343 25.11 7.97 30.79
CA TYR A 343 24.00 7.08 31.19
C TYR A 343 24.19 6.48 32.59
N PRO A 344 23.46 6.96 33.63
CA PRO A 344 23.46 6.38 34.99
C PRO A 344 22.66 5.06 35.09
N LEU A 345 22.58 4.30 34.00
CA LEU A 345 21.82 3.04 33.88
C LEU A 345 22.48 1.85 34.58
N ASN A 346 23.80 1.92 34.83
CA ASN A 346 24.60 0.82 35.38
C ASN A 346 24.22 0.40 36.81
N CYS A 347 23.75 1.32 37.66
CA CYS A 347 23.37 0.98 39.04
C CYS A 347 22.02 0.23 39.12
N ARG A 348 21.04 0.59 38.29
CA ARG A 348 19.70 -0.07 38.30
C ARG A 348 19.79 -1.51 37.78
N CYS A 349 20.58 -1.73 36.73
CA CYS A 349 20.83 -3.05 36.17
C CYS A 349 21.55 -3.99 37.16
N SER A 350 22.60 -3.48 37.83
CA SER A 350 23.38 -4.24 38.82
C SER A 350 22.52 -4.67 40.01
N LEU A 351 21.68 -3.78 40.55
CA LEU A 351 20.79 -4.10 41.66
C LEU A 351 19.72 -5.12 41.25
N HIS A 352 19.07 -4.92 40.10
CA HIS A 352 18.06 -5.84 39.57
C HIS A 352 18.60 -7.26 39.36
N GLY A 353 19.76 -7.40 38.70
CA GLY A 353 20.43 -8.69 38.52
C GLY A 353 20.86 -9.33 39.85
N SER A 354 21.36 -8.53 40.80
CA SER A 354 21.76 -9.01 42.13
C SER A 354 20.58 -9.57 42.92
N VAL A 355 19.41 -8.91 42.86
CA VAL A 355 18.17 -9.38 43.52
C VAL A 355 17.64 -10.65 42.87
N SER A 356 17.66 -10.73 41.55
CA SER A 356 17.27 -11.93 40.80
C SER A 356 18.15 -13.14 41.17
N ASN A 357 19.47 -12.97 41.23
CA ASN A 357 20.39 -14.03 41.66
C ASN A 357 20.19 -14.41 43.14
N TYR A 358 20.01 -13.44 44.02
CA TYR A 358 19.80 -13.69 45.44
C TYR A 358 18.50 -14.47 45.71
N THR A 359 17.40 -14.09 45.05
CA THR A 359 16.10 -14.80 45.16
C THR A 359 16.14 -16.20 44.56
N LYS A 360 17.01 -16.45 43.58
CA LYS A 360 17.28 -17.78 43.03
C LYS A 360 17.95 -18.72 44.04
N GLU A 361 18.85 -18.20 44.87
CA GLU A 361 19.57 -18.98 45.87
C GLU A 361 18.79 -19.15 47.18
N HIS A 362 18.16 -18.08 47.66
CA HIS A 362 17.54 -18.03 48.98
C HIS A 362 16.00 -18.05 48.98
N GLY A 363 15.36 -17.95 47.81
CA GLY A 363 13.91 -17.87 47.67
C GLY A 363 13.34 -16.49 48.03
N PHE A 364 12.01 -16.41 48.09
CA PHE A 364 11.27 -15.17 48.40
C PHE A 364 10.77 -15.16 49.85
N PHE A 365 10.34 -13.98 50.32
CA PHE A 365 9.72 -13.73 51.62
C PHE A 365 10.59 -13.98 52.86
N GLY A 366 11.92 -14.08 52.72
CA GLY A 366 12.84 -14.20 53.86
C GLY A 366 12.63 -15.47 54.71
N LEU A 367 12.15 -16.56 54.11
CA LEU A 367 11.74 -17.77 54.85
C LEU A 367 12.91 -18.56 55.46
N GLN A 368 14.14 -18.34 54.98
CA GLN A 368 15.31 -19.07 55.44
C GLN A 368 15.98 -18.33 56.60
N ASN A 369 16.15 -19.02 57.73
CA ASN A 369 16.85 -18.48 58.90
C ASN A 369 18.35 -18.79 58.86
N ASN A 370 19.01 -18.41 57.76
CA ASN A 370 20.44 -18.56 57.55
C ASN A 370 21.09 -17.20 57.30
N ASN A 371 22.37 -17.08 57.65
CA ASN A 371 23.17 -15.94 57.22
C ASN A 371 23.32 -15.97 55.68
N SER A 372 23.31 -14.81 55.05
CA SER A 372 23.37 -14.68 53.59
C SER A 372 24.29 -13.54 53.18
N THR A 373 24.65 -13.48 51.89
CA THR A 373 25.48 -12.41 51.36
C THR A 373 24.75 -11.73 50.21
N PHE A 374 24.61 -10.41 50.25
CA PHE A 374 23.97 -9.63 49.19
C PHE A 374 24.89 -8.47 48.81
N MET A 375 25.25 -8.34 47.52
CA MET A 375 26.15 -7.29 47.00
C MET A 375 27.42 -7.09 47.85
N ASN A 376 28.13 -8.18 48.16
CA ASN A 376 29.33 -8.21 49.01
C ASN A 376 29.14 -7.80 50.49
N GLN A 377 27.90 -7.64 50.96
CA GLN A 377 27.58 -7.42 52.37
C GLN A 377 27.06 -8.72 53.01
N THR A 378 27.65 -9.11 54.14
CA THR A 378 27.19 -10.25 54.93
C THR A 378 26.05 -9.85 55.85
N LEU A 379 24.93 -10.54 55.73
CA LEU A 379 23.70 -10.29 56.44
C LEU A 379 23.48 -11.38 57.50
N SER A 380 23.21 -10.96 58.74
CA SER A 380 22.78 -11.86 59.81
C SER A 380 21.39 -12.42 59.49
N SER A 381 21.14 -13.69 59.81
CA SER A 381 19.82 -14.33 59.68
C SER A 381 18.66 -13.46 60.19
N PRO A 382 17.46 -13.48 59.56
CA PRO A 382 17.05 -14.30 58.40
C PRO A 382 17.51 -13.72 57.04
N THR A 383 17.30 -14.45 55.93
CA THR A 383 17.54 -13.94 54.57
C THR A 383 16.68 -12.69 54.27
N LEU A 384 17.03 -11.92 53.23
CA LEU A 384 16.28 -10.70 52.86
C LEU A 384 14.82 -11.02 52.54
N ASN A 385 13.92 -10.15 52.99
CA ASN A 385 12.49 -10.25 52.73
C ASN A 385 12.16 -9.58 51.39
N ILE A 386 12.30 -10.36 50.32
CA ILE A 386 12.04 -9.91 48.95
C ILE A 386 10.73 -10.51 48.44
N SER A 387 9.89 -9.66 47.84
CA SER A 387 8.67 -10.07 47.15
C SER A 387 8.61 -9.49 45.73
N ALA A 388 7.68 -9.98 44.93
CA ALA A 388 7.38 -9.46 43.60
C ALA A 388 5.86 -9.49 43.39
N PHE A 389 5.39 -8.79 42.35
CA PHE A 389 3.98 -8.86 41.96
C PHE A 389 3.76 -9.73 40.71
N TYR A 390 4.54 -9.46 39.67
CA TYR A 390 4.55 -10.21 38.43
C TYR A 390 5.97 -10.23 37.85
N LEU A 391 6.41 -11.40 37.41
CA LEU A 391 7.70 -11.59 36.76
C LEU A 391 7.49 -12.30 35.43
N PRO A 392 8.06 -11.84 34.30
CA PRO A 392 7.83 -12.45 33.00
C PRO A 392 8.59 -13.77 32.79
N GLU A 393 7.97 -14.74 32.10
CA GLU A 393 8.47 -16.12 31.94
C GLU A 393 9.71 -16.24 31.03
N ARG A 394 9.82 -15.40 29.99
CA ARG A 394 10.79 -15.58 28.89
C ARG A 394 12.19 -15.00 29.10
N TYR A 395 12.47 -14.38 30.25
CA TYR A 395 13.71 -13.62 30.42
C TYR A 395 14.65 -14.29 31.42
N ASN A 396 15.83 -14.70 30.94
CA ASN A 396 16.87 -15.35 31.75
C ASN A 396 17.47 -14.44 32.85
N THR A 397 17.18 -13.14 32.80
CA THR A 397 17.69 -12.14 33.75
C THR A 397 16.83 -12.00 35.00
N VAL A 398 15.62 -12.56 35.02
CA VAL A 398 14.62 -12.39 36.10
C VAL A 398 14.22 -13.76 36.64
N PHE A 399 14.54 -14.03 37.90
CA PHE A 399 14.11 -15.24 38.58
C PHE A 399 12.82 -15.00 39.35
N GLY A 400 11.86 -15.93 39.25
CA GLY A 400 10.69 -16.00 40.15
C GLY A 400 9.35 -16.34 39.49
N ASN A 401 9.20 -16.23 38.16
CA ASN A 401 7.94 -16.58 37.48
C ASN A 401 7.49 -18.03 37.77
N ASN A 402 8.42 -18.98 37.61
CA ASN A 402 8.19 -20.41 37.86
C ASN A 402 8.44 -20.82 39.33
N TRP A 403 8.65 -19.87 40.24
CA TRP A 403 8.91 -20.18 41.65
C TRP A 403 7.61 -20.52 42.37
N THR A 404 7.61 -21.64 43.08
CA THR A 404 6.46 -22.12 43.87
C THR A 404 6.66 -21.78 45.34
N ASP A 405 5.71 -21.06 45.94
CA ASP A 405 5.76 -20.73 47.36
C ASP A 405 5.60 -22.00 48.20
N PRO A 406 6.60 -22.37 49.03
CA PRO A 406 6.54 -23.60 49.83
C PRO A 406 5.45 -23.59 50.90
N ARG A 407 4.87 -22.43 51.25
CA ARG A 407 3.79 -22.32 52.25
C ARG A 407 2.42 -22.55 51.65
N THR A 408 2.19 -22.13 50.41
CA THR A 408 0.87 -22.14 49.74
C THR A 408 0.80 -23.10 48.56
N ASN A 409 1.95 -23.60 48.08
CA ASN A 409 2.10 -24.42 46.89
C ASN A 409 1.51 -23.77 45.62
N THR A 410 1.59 -22.44 45.54
CA THR A 410 1.14 -21.65 44.38
C THR A 410 2.31 -20.91 43.73
N GLN A 411 2.16 -20.49 42.48
CA GLN A 411 3.10 -19.62 41.78
C GLN A 411 2.57 -18.17 41.81
N PRO A 412 2.90 -17.37 42.84
CA PRO A 412 2.24 -16.08 43.07
C PRO A 412 2.57 -15.01 42.01
N PHE A 413 3.70 -15.15 41.30
CA PHE A 413 4.28 -14.13 40.43
C PHE A 413 4.09 -14.40 38.93
N SER A 414 3.32 -15.42 38.56
CA SER A 414 3.03 -15.76 37.15
C SER A 414 1.83 -15.00 36.59
N ASP A 415 0.96 -14.48 37.45
CA ASP A 415 -0.27 -13.78 37.06
C ASP A 415 0.01 -12.35 36.60
N ARG A 416 -0.19 -12.12 35.31
CA ARG A 416 0.04 -10.84 34.65
C ARG A 416 -0.94 -9.74 35.06
N SER A 417 -2.10 -10.08 35.62
CA SER A 417 -3.04 -9.06 36.10
C SER A 417 -2.51 -8.27 37.31
N LYS A 418 -1.47 -8.79 37.98
CA LYS A 418 -0.87 -8.20 39.19
C LYS A 418 0.28 -7.25 38.92
N VAL A 419 0.58 -6.92 37.66
CA VAL A 419 1.65 -5.95 37.36
C VAL A 419 1.41 -4.65 38.12
N THR A 420 2.47 -4.12 38.72
CA THR A 420 2.43 -2.96 39.61
C THR A 420 3.56 -2.00 39.27
N TYR A 421 3.29 -0.71 39.43
CA TYR A 421 4.15 0.40 39.05
C TYR A 421 4.42 1.33 40.24
N THR A 422 5.53 2.05 40.19
CA THR A 422 5.85 3.16 41.09
C THR A 422 6.07 4.42 40.29
N TYR A 423 5.68 5.57 40.83
CA TYR A 423 5.95 6.87 40.21
C TYR A 423 7.26 7.43 40.76
N ASN A 424 8.23 7.71 39.89
CA ASN A 424 9.52 8.34 40.24
C ASN A 424 10.22 7.73 41.49
N MET A 425 10.18 6.40 41.64
CA MET A 425 10.71 5.67 42.81
C MET A 425 10.14 6.11 44.17
N GLY A 426 8.91 6.60 44.19
CA GLY A 426 8.17 6.88 45.41
C GLY A 426 7.73 5.62 46.15
N ASN A 427 7.22 5.80 47.37
CA ASN A 427 6.68 4.71 48.19
C ASN A 427 5.31 4.22 47.71
N ASP A 428 4.59 5.02 46.93
CA ASP A 428 3.28 4.66 46.43
C ASP A 428 3.38 3.69 45.25
N THR A 429 2.52 2.68 45.28
CA THR A 429 2.44 1.65 44.25
C THR A 429 1.06 1.66 43.60
N TYR A 430 1.03 1.49 42.28
CA TYR A 430 -0.16 1.56 41.46
C TYR A 430 -0.30 0.25 40.69
N ASP A 431 -1.39 -0.49 40.94
CA ASP A 431 -1.64 -1.72 40.21
C ASP A 431 -2.13 -1.43 38.78
N LEU A 432 -2.03 -2.42 37.90
CA LEU A 432 -2.42 -2.30 36.50
C LEU A 432 -3.89 -1.90 36.33
N ASN A 433 -4.76 -2.38 37.22
CA ASN A 433 -6.19 -2.05 37.17
C ASN A 433 -6.44 -0.59 37.53
N TYR A 434 -5.74 -0.04 38.52
CA TYR A 434 -5.82 1.37 38.89
C TYR A 434 -5.35 2.27 37.74
N ILE A 435 -4.20 1.96 37.12
CA ILE A 435 -3.71 2.74 35.98
C ILE A 435 -4.72 2.70 34.83
N ARG A 436 -5.33 1.53 34.56
CA ARG A 436 -6.34 1.40 33.52
C ARG A 436 -7.60 2.21 33.83
N SER A 437 -8.08 2.22 35.07
CA SER A 437 -9.32 2.93 35.44
C SER A 437 -9.14 4.43 35.60
N ASN A 438 -7.93 4.88 35.98
CA ASN A 438 -7.64 6.26 36.34
C ASN A 438 -6.72 6.96 35.32
N GLY A 439 -6.36 6.28 34.23
CA GLY A 439 -5.61 6.82 33.12
C GLY A 439 -6.49 7.62 32.16
N THR A 440 -5.98 8.76 31.70
CA THR A 440 -6.65 9.66 30.76
C THR A 440 -5.63 10.30 29.82
N CYS A 441 -6.09 10.66 28.63
CA CYS A 441 -5.28 11.39 27.66
C CYS A 441 -5.59 12.88 27.74
N GLN A 442 -4.55 13.71 27.87
CA GLN A 442 -4.68 15.16 27.98
C GLN A 442 -3.77 15.88 26.99
N PRO A 443 -4.15 17.08 26.50
CA PRO A 443 -3.30 17.86 25.62
C PRO A 443 -1.92 18.14 26.22
N VAL A 444 -0.86 17.84 25.47
CA VAL A 444 0.52 18.09 25.90
C VAL A 444 0.90 19.54 25.62
N THR A 445 1.37 20.21 26.66
CA THR A 445 2.01 21.52 26.54
C THR A 445 3.52 21.37 26.54
N GLU A 446 4.18 21.89 25.51
CA GLU A 446 5.64 22.02 25.47
C GLU A 446 6.05 23.38 26.02
N ILE A 447 7.09 23.44 26.84
CA ILE A 447 7.64 24.70 27.34
C ILE A 447 8.51 25.30 26.24
N ASP A 448 8.10 26.46 25.72
CA ASP A 448 8.93 27.24 24.82
C ASP A 448 10.22 27.64 25.55
N LYS A 449 11.36 27.03 25.17
CA LYS A 449 12.67 27.29 25.79
C LYS A 449 13.10 28.75 25.68
N ILE A 450 12.51 29.53 24.76
CA ILE A 450 12.85 30.93 24.52
C ILE A 450 11.99 31.86 25.38
N ASN A 451 10.68 31.60 25.48
CA ASN A 451 9.72 32.49 26.14
C ASN A 451 9.21 31.97 27.49
N ALA A 452 9.64 30.78 27.92
CA ALA A 452 9.18 30.08 29.12
C ALA A 452 7.65 29.94 29.22
N SER A 453 6.96 29.97 28.08
CA SER A 453 5.50 29.82 27.99
C SER A 453 5.15 28.39 27.58
N ALA A 454 4.25 27.75 28.32
CA ALA A 454 3.67 26.47 27.94
C ALA A 454 2.77 26.67 26.72
N ARG A 455 3.01 25.93 25.64
CA ARG A 455 2.22 25.98 24.41
C ARG A 455 1.76 24.57 24.02
N GLU A 456 0.49 24.44 23.68
CA GLU A 456 -0.04 23.22 23.09
C GLU A 456 0.60 22.93 21.74
N THR A 457 0.94 21.67 21.53
CA THR A 457 1.40 21.16 20.23
C THR A 457 0.26 20.46 19.51
N TYR A 458 0.28 20.52 18.19
CA TYR A 458 -0.77 20.00 17.32
C TYR A 458 -0.17 19.06 16.28
N GLN A 459 -0.93 18.05 15.88
CA GLN A 459 -0.61 17.16 14.78
C GLN A 459 -1.64 17.32 13.68
N TRP A 460 -1.20 17.14 12.44
CA TRP A 460 -2.07 17.11 11.27
C TRP A 460 -2.09 15.71 10.69
N GLY A 461 -3.23 15.29 10.15
CA GLY A 461 -3.41 13.91 9.73
C GLY A 461 -4.72 13.64 9.03
N PHE A 462 -5.05 12.35 8.96
CA PHE A 462 -6.20 11.80 8.28
C PHE A 462 -7.03 10.86 9.17
N SER A 463 -8.33 10.81 8.92
CA SER A 463 -9.15 9.67 9.30
C SER A 463 -8.80 8.48 8.42
N TYR A 464 -8.42 7.38 9.06
CA TYR A 464 -8.10 6.11 8.38
C TYR A 464 -9.23 5.64 7.47
N ILE A 465 -10.46 5.59 8.01
CA ILE A 465 -11.61 5.03 7.29
C ILE A 465 -11.96 5.91 6.09
N GLN A 466 -11.95 7.24 6.25
CA GLN A 466 -12.26 8.12 5.13
C GLN A 466 -11.16 8.11 4.07
N LEU A 467 -9.88 8.08 4.46
CA LEU A 467 -8.78 7.96 3.51
C LEU A 467 -8.88 6.66 2.70
N PHE A 468 -9.21 5.54 3.36
CA PHE A 468 -9.44 4.26 2.70
C PHE A 468 -10.58 4.34 1.66
N ILE A 469 -11.73 4.89 2.06
CA ILE A 469 -12.88 5.08 1.15
C ILE A 469 -12.48 5.98 -0.03
N MET A 470 -11.75 7.06 0.24
CA MET A 470 -11.32 8.02 -0.77
C MET A 470 -10.40 7.37 -1.81
N LEU A 471 -9.42 6.57 -1.37
CA LEU A 471 -8.54 5.81 -2.27
C LEU A 471 -9.34 4.81 -3.12
N LEU A 472 -10.31 4.12 -2.51
CA LEU A 472 -11.18 3.16 -3.21
C LEU A 472 -12.00 3.85 -4.30
N LEU A 473 -12.61 5.00 -3.99
CA LEU A 473 -13.37 5.82 -4.95
C LEU A 473 -12.48 6.33 -6.10
N LEU A 474 -11.25 6.78 -5.80
CA LEU A 474 -10.28 7.20 -6.81
C LEU A 474 -9.85 6.06 -7.73
N ILE A 475 -9.67 4.84 -7.20
CA ILE A 475 -9.36 3.65 -8.01
C ILE A 475 -10.54 3.31 -8.93
N LEU A 476 -11.77 3.27 -8.39
CA LEU A 476 -12.98 2.99 -9.18
C LEU A 476 -13.20 4.05 -10.27
N TRP A 477 -13.01 5.32 -9.94
CA TRP A 477 -13.05 6.42 -10.88
C TRP A 477 -12.00 6.22 -11.99
N THR A 478 -10.74 6.00 -11.62
CA THR A 478 -9.63 5.83 -12.59
C THR A 478 -9.89 4.67 -13.55
N LEU A 479 -10.30 3.51 -13.03
CA LEU A 479 -10.59 2.32 -13.84
C LEU A 479 -11.78 2.55 -14.78
N GLY A 480 -12.87 3.13 -14.28
CA GLY A 480 -14.06 3.38 -15.09
C GLY A 480 -13.84 4.45 -16.16
N MET A 481 -13.13 5.54 -15.82
CA MET A 481 -12.75 6.57 -16.80
C MET A 481 -11.83 6.01 -17.88
N SER A 482 -10.83 5.20 -17.49
CA SER A 482 -9.93 4.54 -18.45
C SER A 482 -10.69 3.60 -19.38
N ALA A 483 -11.62 2.80 -18.86
CA ALA A 483 -12.44 1.91 -19.67
C ALA A 483 -13.31 2.67 -20.68
N MET A 484 -13.94 3.77 -20.25
CA MET A 484 -14.74 4.64 -21.14
C MET A 484 -13.88 5.33 -22.19
N TRP A 485 -12.70 5.81 -21.82
CA TRP A 485 -11.76 6.45 -22.73
C TRP A 485 -11.28 5.48 -23.81
N VAL A 486 -10.81 4.28 -23.43
CA VAL A 486 -10.40 3.25 -24.41
C VAL A 486 -11.54 2.90 -25.36
N LYS A 487 -12.74 2.70 -24.82
CA LYS A 487 -13.91 2.32 -25.60
C LYS A 487 -14.31 3.41 -26.61
N SER A 488 -14.39 4.66 -26.18
CA SER A 488 -14.75 5.80 -27.04
C SER A 488 -13.66 6.10 -28.08
N HIS A 489 -12.40 6.17 -27.66
CA HIS A 489 -11.27 6.49 -28.52
C HIS A 489 -11.07 5.44 -29.62
N MET A 490 -11.12 4.14 -29.28
CA MET A 490 -11.02 3.07 -30.27
C MET A 490 -12.22 3.04 -31.22
N THR A 491 -13.42 3.36 -30.73
CA THR A 491 -14.62 3.43 -31.57
C THR A 491 -14.51 4.58 -32.58
N MET A 492 -14.06 5.77 -32.16
CA MET A 492 -13.79 6.90 -33.07
C MET A 492 -12.73 6.54 -34.12
N ARG A 493 -11.64 5.90 -33.70
CA ARG A 493 -10.57 5.46 -34.60
C ARG A 493 -11.04 4.44 -35.63
N MET A 494 -11.86 3.45 -35.25
CA MET A 494 -12.43 2.48 -36.18
C MET A 494 -13.38 3.13 -37.20
N ARG A 495 -14.06 4.20 -36.79
CA ARG A 495 -15.04 4.91 -37.62
C ARG A 495 -14.44 6.02 -38.48
N GLY A 496 -13.15 6.33 -38.32
CA GLY A 496 -12.45 7.35 -39.11
C GLY A 496 -12.88 8.78 -38.83
N ARG A 497 -13.60 9.03 -37.73
CA ARG A 497 -13.98 10.37 -37.27
C ARG A 497 -13.03 10.81 -36.15
N PHE A 498 -12.30 11.89 -36.42
CA PHE A 498 -11.39 12.50 -35.45
C PHE A 498 -11.92 13.83 -34.89
N ASP A 499 -13.02 14.33 -35.44
CA ASP A 499 -13.54 15.67 -35.13
C ASP A 499 -14.95 15.58 -34.52
N LYS A 500 -15.14 16.30 -33.42
CA LYS A 500 -16.42 16.42 -32.72
C LYS A 500 -17.19 17.61 -33.29
N PRO A 501 -18.52 17.53 -33.42
CA PRO A 501 -19.31 18.69 -33.83
C PRO A 501 -19.39 19.70 -32.68
N LYS A 502 -18.31 20.46 -32.44
CA LYS A 502 -18.24 21.51 -31.40
C LYS A 502 -18.40 22.90 -32.00
N GLY A 503 -18.93 23.83 -31.22
CA GLY A 503 -19.07 25.24 -31.62
C GLY A 503 -19.93 25.40 -32.88
N PHE A 504 -19.47 26.21 -33.84
CA PHE A 504 -20.25 26.51 -35.06
C PHE A 504 -20.66 25.28 -35.86
N LYS A 505 -19.83 24.23 -35.89
CA LYS A 505 -20.17 22.96 -36.56
C LYS A 505 -21.34 22.26 -35.88
N GLY A 506 -21.35 22.25 -34.53
CA GLY A 506 -22.47 21.75 -33.75
C GLY A 506 -23.76 22.55 -33.99
N VAL A 507 -23.66 23.89 -34.08
CA VAL A 507 -24.82 24.74 -34.36
C VAL A 507 -25.43 24.41 -35.73
N LEU A 508 -24.59 24.23 -36.75
CA LEU A 508 -25.04 23.89 -38.10
C LEU A 508 -25.70 22.51 -38.15
N GLU A 509 -25.15 21.51 -37.45
CA GLU A 509 -25.75 20.17 -37.38
C GLU A 509 -27.08 20.17 -36.62
N LEU A 510 -27.18 20.92 -35.51
CA LEU A 510 -28.43 21.06 -34.77
C LEU A 510 -29.50 21.79 -35.57
N ALA A 511 -29.14 22.89 -36.23
CA ALA A 511 -30.06 23.63 -37.08
C ALA A 511 -30.56 22.78 -38.27
N ALA A 512 -29.67 21.99 -38.87
CA ALA A 512 -30.04 21.05 -39.93
C ALA A 512 -30.99 19.95 -39.43
N ALA A 513 -30.77 19.41 -38.24
CA ALA A 513 -31.66 18.42 -37.63
C ALA A 513 -33.05 19.01 -37.34
N ILE A 514 -33.12 20.19 -36.73
CA ILE A 514 -34.38 20.89 -36.44
C ILE A 514 -35.16 21.17 -37.74
N ARG A 515 -34.49 21.71 -38.77
CA ARG A 515 -35.11 21.96 -40.09
C ARG A 515 -35.64 20.69 -40.74
N LYS A 516 -34.93 19.57 -40.57
CA LYS A 516 -35.34 18.27 -41.10
C LYS A 516 -36.54 17.69 -40.35
N GLU A 517 -36.64 17.89 -39.04
CA GLU A 517 -37.76 17.38 -38.24
C GLU A 517 -39.01 18.29 -38.31
N LEU A 518 -38.84 19.59 -38.56
CA LEU A 518 -39.92 20.60 -38.69
C LEU A 518 -40.30 20.90 -40.15
N GLN A 519 -40.14 19.97 -41.09
CA GLN A 519 -40.35 20.20 -42.53
C GLN A 519 -41.68 20.88 -42.94
N GLU A 520 -42.73 20.78 -42.12
CA GLU A 520 -44.05 21.39 -42.39
C GLU A 520 -44.17 22.86 -41.94
N SER A 521 -43.24 23.38 -41.16
CA SER A 521 -43.27 24.75 -40.60
C SER A 521 -41.90 25.36 -40.79
N ASN A 522 -41.78 26.46 -41.52
CA ASN A 522 -40.48 27.09 -41.75
C ASN A 522 -39.92 27.59 -40.40
N PRO A 523 -38.90 26.91 -39.81
CA PRO A 523 -38.49 27.18 -38.44
C PRO A 523 -37.80 28.54 -38.30
N ASP A 524 -37.33 29.10 -39.41
CA ASP A 524 -36.70 30.42 -39.48
C ASP A 524 -37.72 31.57 -39.32
N ASP A 525 -39.02 31.31 -39.49
CA ASP A 525 -40.10 32.32 -39.38
C ASP A 525 -40.74 32.35 -37.98
N LEU A 526 -40.36 31.42 -37.09
CA LEU A 526 -40.93 31.28 -35.74
C LEU A 526 -40.12 32.12 -34.73
N THR A 527 -40.82 32.78 -33.80
CA THR A 527 -40.17 33.40 -32.63
C THR A 527 -39.61 32.32 -31.69
N HIS A 528 -38.64 32.69 -30.84
CA HIS A 528 -38.01 31.75 -29.90
C HIS A 528 -39.03 30.93 -29.08
N ASP A 529 -40.06 31.59 -28.54
CA ASP A 529 -41.05 30.93 -27.70
C ASP A 529 -42.00 30.03 -28.49
N GLN A 530 -42.35 30.43 -29.72
CA GLN A 530 -43.14 29.61 -30.64
C GLN A 530 -42.35 28.38 -31.11
N LEU A 531 -41.07 28.53 -31.43
CA LEU A 531 -40.19 27.43 -31.80
C LEU A 531 -40.00 26.46 -30.64
N SER A 532 -39.79 26.97 -29.42
CA SER A 532 -39.67 26.14 -28.20
C SER A 532 -40.96 25.37 -27.90
N GLU A 533 -42.13 26.01 -28.02
CA GLU A 533 -43.41 25.33 -27.88
C GLU A 533 -43.61 24.24 -28.93
N GLU A 534 -43.26 24.51 -30.19
CA GLU A 534 -43.47 23.55 -31.28
C GLU A 534 -42.55 22.33 -31.14
N ILE A 535 -41.29 22.54 -30.74
CA ILE A 535 -40.35 21.46 -30.39
C ILE A 535 -40.89 20.63 -29.21
N LYS A 536 -41.48 21.28 -28.20
CA LYS A 536 -42.00 20.58 -27.01
C LYS A 536 -43.31 19.82 -27.30
N LYS A 537 -44.22 20.41 -28.08
CA LYS A 537 -45.54 19.85 -28.41
C LYS A 537 -45.46 18.77 -29.48
N ARG A 538 -44.80 19.05 -30.61
CA ARG A 538 -44.72 18.10 -31.75
C ARG A 538 -43.60 17.09 -31.60
N LEU A 539 -42.40 17.54 -31.18
CA LEU A 539 -41.21 16.68 -31.17
C LEU A 539 -40.91 16.09 -29.78
N ARG A 540 -41.69 16.43 -28.74
CA ARG A 540 -41.46 16.01 -27.34
C ARG A 540 -40.01 16.26 -26.88
N GLY A 541 -39.40 17.36 -27.33
CA GLY A 541 -38.00 17.73 -27.05
C GLY A 541 -37.03 17.49 -28.21
N GLY A 542 -37.44 16.76 -29.25
CA GLY A 542 -36.65 16.52 -30.47
C GLY A 542 -35.40 15.68 -30.27
N THR A 543 -34.89 15.09 -31.34
CA THR A 543 -33.70 14.23 -31.27
C THR A 543 -32.76 14.43 -32.43
N ILE A 544 -31.46 14.35 -32.18
CA ILE A 544 -30.43 14.38 -33.20
C ILE A 544 -29.67 13.05 -33.21
N GLU A 545 -29.51 12.48 -34.41
CA GLU A 545 -28.63 11.35 -34.69
C GLU A 545 -27.54 11.85 -35.64
N LEU A 546 -26.28 11.57 -35.29
CA LEU A 546 -25.15 11.90 -36.15
C LEU A 546 -25.09 10.94 -37.34
N GLU A 547 -24.71 11.44 -38.52
CA GLU A 547 -24.58 10.61 -39.72
C GLU A 547 -23.71 9.37 -39.45
N LYS A 548 -24.27 8.19 -39.75
CA LYS A 548 -23.65 6.89 -39.43
C LYS A 548 -22.32 6.73 -40.17
N ALA A 549 -21.22 6.68 -39.41
CA ALA A 549 -19.94 6.20 -39.95
C ALA A 549 -20.06 4.73 -40.38
N GLY A 550 -19.28 4.31 -41.39
CA GLY A 550 -19.44 3.07 -42.16
C GLY A 550 -19.37 1.72 -41.43
N SER A 551 -19.30 1.68 -40.08
CA SER A 551 -19.39 0.45 -39.29
C SER A 551 -20.25 0.64 -38.03
N PRO A 552 -21.35 -0.13 -37.87
CA PRO A 552 -22.26 -0.01 -36.71
C PRO A 552 -21.68 -0.62 -35.42
N ALA A 553 -20.56 -1.36 -35.48
CA ALA A 553 -20.03 -2.07 -34.32
C ALA A 553 -19.20 -1.14 -33.42
N MET A 554 -19.53 -1.11 -32.12
CA MET A 554 -18.73 -0.44 -31.09
C MET A 554 -17.54 -1.32 -30.71
N TYR A 555 -16.39 -0.73 -30.35
CA TYR A 555 -15.22 -1.52 -29.98
C TYR A 555 -15.44 -2.31 -28.69
N GLY A 556 -15.17 -3.62 -28.74
CA GLY A 556 -15.12 -4.47 -27.55
C GLY A 556 -13.71 -4.46 -26.95
N VAL A 557 -13.53 -3.81 -25.79
CA VAL A 557 -12.23 -3.71 -25.11
C VAL A 557 -11.59 -5.08 -24.89
N TRP A 558 -12.37 -6.04 -24.39
CA TRP A 558 -11.92 -7.43 -24.18
C TRP A 558 -11.58 -8.16 -25.47
N GLY A 559 -12.36 -7.97 -26.54
CA GLY A 559 -12.09 -8.60 -27.84
C GLY A 559 -10.80 -8.08 -28.49
N GLY A 560 -10.53 -6.79 -28.34
CA GLY A 560 -9.32 -6.15 -28.85
C GLY A 560 -8.06 -6.50 -28.05
N LEU A 561 -8.15 -6.48 -26.72
CA LEU A 561 -7.09 -6.96 -25.83
C LEU A 561 -6.76 -8.43 -26.12
N TRP A 562 -7.79 -9.28 -26.25
CA TRP A 562 -7.61 -10.69 -26.56
C TRP A 562 -7.03 -10.90 -27.96
N GLY A 563 -7.41 -10.07 -28.94
CA GLY A 563 -6.82 -10.07 -30.28
C GLY A 563 -5.34 -9.70 -30.26
N TRP A 564 -4.96 -8.69 -29.46
CA TRP A 564 -3.55 -8.29 -29.28
C TRP A 564 -2.74 -9.37 -28.55
N ILE A 565 -3.25 -9.92 -27.45
CA ILE A 565 -2.62 -11.03 -26.71
C ILE A 565 -2.48 -12.26 -27.61
N LYS A 566 -3.49 -12.58 -28.43
CA LYS A 566 -3.44 -13.72 -29.37
C LYS A 566 -2.35 -13.52 -30.44
N ASN A 567 -2.19 -12.31 -30.96
CA ASN A 567 -1.13 -11.99 -31.92
C ASN A 567 0.27 -12.13 -31.29
N TRP A 568 0.42 -11.77 -30.02
CA TRP A 568 1.70 -11.78 -29.30
C TRP A 568 1.81 -12.89 -28.25
N ARG A 569 1.06 -13.99 -28.43
CA ARG A 569 0.86 -15.03 -27.40
C ARG A 569 2.14 -15.54 -26.75
N TRP A 570 3.20 -15.73 -27.52
CA TRP A 570 4.49 -16.22 -27.00
C TRP A 570 5.18 -15.19 -26.10
N TRP A 571 5.19 -13.92 -26.50
CA TRP A 571 5.75 -12.83 -25.69
C TRP A 571 4.92 -12.59 -24.42
N ALA A 572 3.59 -12.61 -24.54
CA ALA A 572 2.68 -12.47 -23.41
C ALA A 572 2.83 -13.63 -22.41
N THR A 573 2.96 -14.88 -22.87
CA THR A 573 3.19 -16.02 -21.97
C THR A 573 4.52 -15.91 -21.24
N THR A 574 5.60 -15.48 -21.92
CA THR A 574 6.90 -15.31 -21.29
C THR A 574 6.87 -14.19 -20.26
N TRP A 575 6.20 -13.07 -20.55
CA TRP A 575 6.01 -11.98 -19.59
C TRP A 575 5.19 -12.41 -18.35
N CYS A 576 4.09 -13.14 -18.54
CA CYS A 576 3.29 -13.66 -17.44
C CYS A 576 4.09 -14.64 -16.57
N LEU A 577 4.90 -15.52 -17.18
CA LEU A 577 5.78 -16.44 -16.46
C LEU A 577 6.83 -15.69 -15.65
N LEU A 578 7.50 -14.68 -16.23
CA LEU A 578 8.49 -13.87 -15.51
C LEU A 578 7.88 -13.11 -14.34
N THR A 579 6.69 -12.53 -14.54
CA THR A 579 5.97 -11.83 -13.46
C THR A 579 5.55 -12.79 -12.36
N ALA A 580 5.04 -13.98 -12.69
CA ALA A 580 4.67 -15.00 -11.70
C ALA A 580 5.88 -15.53 -10.91
N ILE A 581 6.99 -15.81 -11.60
CA ILE A 581 8.26 -16.22 -10.96
C ILE A 581 8.79 -15.11 -10.07
N GLY A 582 8.72 -13.85 -10.53
CA GLY A 582 9.03 -12.69 -9.70
C GLY A 582 8.18 -12.68 -8.44
N SER A 583 6.86 -12.66 -8.55
CA SER A 583 5.96 -12.58 -7.40
C SER A 583 6.16 -13.70 -6.38
N LEU A 584 6.51 -14.92 -6.83
CA LEU A 584 6.83 -16.05 -5.94
C LEU A 584 8.16 -15.86 -5.18
N LEU A 585 9.08 -15.07 -5.71
CA LEU A 585 10.39 -14.78 -5.12
C LEU A 585 10.41 -13.53 -4.24
N ILE A 586 9.29 -12.82 -4.09
CA ILE A 586 9.15 -11.64 -3.20
C ILE A 586 9.54 -12.00 -1.75
N THR A 587 9.26 -13.23 -1.32
CA THR A 587 9.55 -13.71 0.04
C THR A 587 11.01 -14.16 0.22
N TYR A 588 11.83 -14.16 -0.84
CA TYR A 588 13.21 -14.63 -0.79
C TYR A 588 14.18 -13.46 -0.60
N LYS A 589 14.95 -13.47 0.51
CA LYS A 589 15.85 -12.38 0.97
C LYS A 589 17.09 -12.08 0.10
N GLY A 590 17.01 -12.24 -1.22
CA GLY A 590 18.17 -12.20 -2.12
C GLY A 590 18.22 -11.06 -3.14
N GLY A 591 17.24 -10.15 -3.18
CA GLY A 591 17.14 -9.12 -4.23
C GLY A 591 16.92 -9.66 -5.65
N VAL A 592 16.99 -10.98 -5.87
CA VAL A 592 16.78 -11.69 -7.14
C VAL A 592 15.43 -11.35 -7.78
N PHE A 593 14.41 -11.16 -6.94
CA PHE A 593 13.09 -10.69 -7.35
C PHE A 593 13.16 -9.41 -8.20
N LEU A 594 13.96 -8.42 -7.78
CA LEU A 594 14.04 -7.13 -8.46
C LEU A 594 14.60 -7.26 -9.87
N TRP A 595 15.59 -8.13 -10.10
CA TRP A 595 16.16 -8.37 -11.43
C TRP A 595 15.15 -9.00 -12.39
N ILE A 596 14.34 -9.93 -11.89
CA ILE A 596 13.27 -10.58 -12.65
C ILE A 596 12.15 -9.58 -12.96
N MET A 597 11.86 -8.67 -12.03
CA MET A 597 10.90 -7.58 -12.25
C MET A 597 11.39 -6.54 -13.26
N ILE A 598 12.69 -6.19 -13.24
CA ILE A 598 13.29 -5.30 -14.25
C ILE A 598 13.18 -5.93 -15.65
N LEU A 599 13.46 -7.23 -15.77
CA LEU A 599 13.32 -7.96 -17.03
C LEU A 599 11.86 -8.07 -17.48
N SER A 600 10.93 -8.29 -16.54
CA SER A 600 9.50 -8.33 -16.81
C SER A 600 9.00 -6.96 -17.31
N ALA A 601 9.41 -5.88 -16.65
CA ALA A 601 9.07 -4.52 -17.06
C ALA A 601 9.65 -4.18 -18.44
N SER A 602 10.93 -4.50 -18.70
CA SER A 602 11.55 -4.23 -20.00
C SER A 602 10.88 -4.99 -21.14
N MET A 603 10.46 -6.24 -20.91
CA MET A 603 9.66 -7.00 -21.87
C MET A 603 8.28 -6.40 -22.12
N PHE A 604 7.62 -5.92 -21.05
CA PHE A 604 6.33 -5.25 -21.19
C PHE A 604 6.43 -4.00 -22.06
N PHE A 605 7.44 -3.16 -21.83
CA PHE A 605 7.71 -1.99 -22.67
C PHE A 605 8.04 -2.35 -24.11
N ALA A 606 8.84 -3.39 -24.32
CA ALA A 606 9.18 -3.86 -25.66
C ALA A 606 7.94 -4.32 -26.44
N MET A 607 7.00 -5.03 -25.80
CA MET A 607 5.73 -5.41 -26.42
C MET A 607 4.84 -4.22 -26.77
N PHE A 608 4.96 -3.12 -26.02
CA PHE A 608 4.15 -1.91 -26.23
C PHE A 608 4.67 -1.05 -27.37
N ILE A 609 6.00 -0.97 -27.55
CA ILE A 609 6.66 -0.13 -28.55
C ILE A 609 6.94 -0.90 -29.84
N GLY A 610 7.43 -2.14 -29.73
CA GLY A 610 7.92 -2.89 -30.88
C GLY A 610 6.79 -3.33 -31.82
N ARG A 611 7.01 -3.19 -33.12
CA ARG A 611 6.07 -3.67 -34.15
C ARG A 611 6.44 -5.06 -34.70
N SER A 612 7.67 -5.51 -34.44
CA SER A 612 8.19 -6.80 -34.91
C SER A 612 8.89 -7.57 -33.78
N PRO A 613 8.93 -8.92 -33.84
CA PRO A 613 9.59 -9.73 -32.80
C PRO A 613 11.11 -9.47 -32.71
N LYS A 614 11.75 -9.05 -33.82
CA LYS A 614 13.17 -8.67 -33.83
C LYS A 614 13.41 -7.35 -33.09
N SER A 615 12.56 -6.35 -33.33
CA SER A 615 12.57 -5.05 -32.64
C SER A 615 12.29 -5.21 -31.15
N MET A 616 11.25 -6.00 -30.79
CA MET A 616 10.91 -6.30 -29.39
C MET A 616 12.07 -6.94 -28.62
N ALA A 617 12.78 -7.89 -29.23
CA ALA A 617 13.95 -8.52 -28.59
C ALA A 617 15.08 -7.51 -28.31
N MET A 618 15.35 -6.60 -29.25
CA MET A 618 16.36 -5.56 -29.08
C MET A 618 15.95 -4.54 -28.00
N LEU A 619 14.70 -4.06 -28.05
CA LEU A 619 14.15 -3.12 -27.08
C LEU A 619 14.12 -3.70 -25.66
N SER A 620 13.76 -4.98 -25.52
CA SER A 620 13.77 -5.66 -24.22
C SER A 620 15.19 -5.77 -23.66
N LEU A 621 16.19 -6.03 -24.51
CA LEU A 621 17.59 -6.13 -24.10
C LEU A 621 18.13 -4.76 -23.67
N TRP A 622 17.86 -3.71 -24.44
CA TRP A 622 18.25 -2.34 -24.07
C TRP A 622 17.55 -1.89 -22.78
N GLY A 623 16.26 -2.16 -22.63
CA GLY A 623 15.50 -1.83 -21.42
C GLY A 623 16.03 -2.55 -20.19
N PHE A 624 16.41 -3.84 -20.33
CA PHE A 624 17.02 -4.59 -19.24
C PHE A 624 18.38 -4.02 -18.83
N VAL A 625 19.28 -3.76 -19.79
CA VAL A 625 20.61 -3.17 -19.51
C VAL A 625 20.47 -1.79 -18.85
N LEU A 626 19.58 -0.94 -19.36
CA LEU A 626 19.31 0.38 -18.78
C LEU A 626 18.77 0.26 -17.34
N GLY A 627 17.81 -0.64 -17.12
CA GLY A 627 17.23 -0.89 -15.80
C GLY A 627 18.27 -1.35 -14.77
N ILE A 628 19.22 -2.19 -15.18
CA ILE A 628 20.35 -2.62 -14.34
C ILE A 628 21.24 -1.42 -13.96
N ILE A 629 21.59 -0.58 -14.93
CA ILE A 629 22.46 0.59 -14.69
C ILE A 629 21.78 1.54 -13.70
N ILE A 630 20.49 1.83 -13.90
CA ILE A 630 19.70 2.68 -13.00
C ILE A 630 19.65 2.07 -11.60
N TRP A 631 19.38 0.77 -11.49
CA TRP A 631 19.31 0.10 -10.19
C TRP A 631 20.65 0.16 -9.43
N ILE A 632 21.78 -0.12 -10.09
CA ILE A 632 23.12 -0.01 -9.48
C ILE A 632 23.38 1.45 -9.02
N ALA A 633 22.99 2.44 -9.83
CA ALA A 633 23.15 3.85 -9.49
C ALA A 633 22.29 4.26 -8.28
N VAL A 634 21.04 3.78 -8.20
CA VAL A 634 20.15 4.04 -7.06
C VAL A 634 20.64 3.35 -5.80
N MET A 635 21.01 2.07 -5.88
CA MET A 635 21.50 1.32 -4.71
C MET A 635 22.82 1.88 -4.17
N SER A 636 23.74 2.30 -5.05
CA SER A 636 24.97 2.97 -4.61
C SER A 636 24.70 4.33 -3.95
N ALA A 637 23.71 5.09 -4.45
CA ALA A 637 23.28 6.34 -3.82
C ALA A 637 22.59 6.13 -2.46
N LEU A 638 21.77 5.08 -2.32
CA LEU A 638 21.13 4.70 -1.05
C LEU A 638 22.15 4.22 -0.02
N GLN A 639 23.18 3.49 -0.46
CA GLN A 639 24.28 3.04 0.39
C GLN A 639 25.09 4.20 0.95
N GLN A 640 25.39 5.21 0.12
CA GLN A 640 26.09 6.42 0.56
C GLN A 640 25.32 7.25 1.60
N ARG A 641 23.99 7.10 1.66
CA ARG A 641 23.12 7.79 2.61
C ARG A 641 22.81 7.01 3.89
N GLY A 642 23.40 5.81 4.07
CA GLY A 642 23.15 4.97 5.24
C GLY A 642 21.74 4.38 5.32
N MET A 643 20.98 4.39 4.22
CA MET A 643 19.59 3.86 4.16
C MET A 643 19.54 2.42 3.62
N PHE A 644 20.69 1.76 3.48
CA PHE A 644 20.80 0.44 2.85
C PHE A 644 20.18 -0.68 3.70
N ASP A 645 20.20 -0.52 5.03
CA ASP A 645 19.71 -1.52 5.98
C ASP A 645 18.18 -1.63 6.01
N MET A 646 17.46 -0.75 5.29
CA MET A 646 15.99 -0.76 5.22
C MET A 646 15.44 -1.68 4.11
N TYR A 647 16.30 -2.20 3.23
CA TYR A 647 15.90 -2.97 2.04
C TYR A 647 16.35 -4.44 2.02
N TYR A 648 16.98 -4.95 3.09
CA TYR A 648 17.48 -6.33 3.20
C TYR A 648 17.03 -7.08 4.47
#